data_AF-A0A7C6K360-F1
#
_entry.id   AF-A0A7C6K360-F1
#
_cell.length_a   1.000
_cell.length_b   1.000
_cell.length_c   1.000
_cell.angle_alpha   90.00
_cell.angle_beta   90.00
_cell.angle_gamma   90.00
#
_symmetry.space_group_name_H-M   'P 1'
#
loop_
_entity.id
_entity.type
_entity.pdbx_description
1 polymer ?
#
loop_
_entity_poly.entity_id
_entity_poly.type
_entity_poly.pdbx_seq_one_letter_code
_entity_poly.pdbx_strand_id
1 'polypeptide(L)'
;MKGKKLISLVMILSMILSFSIPAIGQGEDAKLWYCVQAAVTTNKDTAFNIALNLYKLGFEEAFIFDDPNSHNYYVMAGGFEYRDDAQRLVDEVKKHKGYESAWITEKNFTRWDIIMAKDLVEKTWFTIQTGVFSTKENALNQVQKMIDDGFANAFGLFLPDDTHNHYVLAGKFETKEEAENYAEIVKQKGYDYFIKEFTFRNIDTFRPDDPVREYPPHEEFMNLVDQLPDPDSIIEIIVKDKVNSEKARKLYNEIANEEREKIEAGYLEKLVAVEEKIQFLKTPIKSETGAVVRQAQAWAVKRGAHKRYVDIAPMYWIYGEKTGMRPEILYTQAGKETNFGKYTGAVKPEMNNWAGIKIADPVGDRPEDHETFDTPEDGVRGHFNHLGIYCGVDPIGEPHPRWYKTKEAEWAGTIQYVEDLGGLWAPNPDYGISIIRDYMRDLYNTPVPSEEDMNTSLEFSNGVEQLPEVEELTIDDLELVQNIINEYDNVLTDSQKALIPYNIKDSIEELRNWLNRGFGDIQEVIDLIEKLPEAKDLKMEHKEEVERARSAFEKLSQEQKILVSNIDKLIETEQRIAELEGSEDLDEPTDPEKPEKPEKPKDPKEPKDPSDSNKSGNGKKPVSPKEESDKPEDNKGILPKTGYKNNIGFYSSGLLLLVYGMFLGRKKNK
;
A
#
# COMPACT_ATOMS: atom_id res chain seq x y z
N MET A 1 68.12 -18.60 -57.54
CA MET A 1 67.78 -17.29 -56.93
C MET A 1 66.30 -17.25 -56.58
N LYS A 2 65.97 -17.27 -55.28
CA LYS A 2 64.63 -16.98 -54.72
C LYS A 2 64.85 -16.06 -53.52
N GLY A 3 63.97 -15.10 -53.28
CA GLY A 3 63.95 -14.31 -52.04
C GLY A 3 63.78 -12.81 -52.22
N LYS A 4 63.08 -12.20 -51.24
CA LYS A 4 62.84 -10.75 -51.04
C LYS A 4 61.91 -10.05 -52.03
N LYS A 5 60.59 -10.11 -51.72
CA LYS A 5 59.66 -8.95 -51.74
C LYS A 5 58.35 -9.32 -51.01
N LEU A 6 58.41 -9.44 -49.68
CA LEU A 6 57.23 -9.57 -48.81
C LEU A 6 57.52 -9.11 -47.36
N ILE A 7 58.09 -7.92 -47.20
CA ILE A 7 58.28 -7.27 -45.89
C ILE A 7 58.13 -5.75 -46.08
N SER A 8 56.93 -5.21 -45.86
CA SER A 8 56.72 -3.75 -45.62
C SER A 8 55.29 -3.38 -45.15
N LEU A 9 54.55 -4.29 -44.51
CA LEU A 9 53.19 -4.00 -43.98
C LEU A 9 52.96 -4.65 -42.60
N VAL A 10 54.02 -4.76 -41.79
CA VAL A 10 54.03 -5.36 -40.44
C VAL A 10 54.87 -4.51 -39.48
N MET A 11 54.84 -3.18 -39.62
CA MET A 11 55.65 -2.24 -38.81
C MET A 11 54.91 -0.95 -38.40
N ILE A 12 53.60 -1.05 -38.16
CA ILE A 12 52.88 -0.17 -37.21
C ILE A 12 51.96 -1.05 -36.35
N LEU A 13 52.56 -2.09 -35.75
CA LEU A 13 51.87 -3.02 -34.84
C LEU A 13 52.89 -3.64 -33.86
N SER A 14 53.54 -2.80 -33.04
CA SER A 14 54.31 -3.18 -31.84
C SER A 14 54.88 -1.94 -31.14
N MET A 15 54.81 -1.89 -29.80
CA MET A 15 55.43 -0.91 -28.86
C MET A 15 54.61 0.29 -28.36
N ILE A 16 53.32 0.07 -28.11
CA ILE A 16 52.75 0.46 -26.82
C ILE A 16 52.24 -0.82 -26.16
N LEU A 17 52.84 -1.22 -25.04
CA LEU A 17 52.29 -2.27 -24.18
C LEU A 17 51.21 -1.62 -23.30
N SER A 18 50.08 -1.27 -23.91
CA SER A 18 48.86 -0.94 -23.17
C SER A 18 48.36 -2.23 -22.52
N PHE A 19 48.53 -2.31 -21.20
CA PHE A 19 48.12 -3.46 -20.42
C PHE A 19 46.64 -3.41 -20.06
N SER A 20 46.03 -4.58 -19.94
CA SER A 20 44.71 -4.74 -19.35
C SER A 20 44.83 -5.08 -17.85
N ILE A 21 43.75 -4.79 -17.13
CA ILE A 21 43.59 -4.91 -15.66
C ILE A 21 44.20 -6.17 -15.00
N PRO A 22 44.19 -7.41 -15.56
CA PRO A 22 44.87 -8.56 -14.93
C PRO A 22 46.38 -8.40 -14.67
N ALA A 23 47.05 -7.37 -15.21
CA ALA A 23 48.44 -7.05 -14.87
C ALA A 23 48.60 -6.10 -13.67
N ILE A 24 47.53 -5.43 -13.23
CA ILE A 24 47.44 -4.83 -11.90
C ILE A 24 47.15 -6.02 -10.96
N GLY A 25 48.17 -6.39 -10.18
CA GLY A 25 48.35 -7.76 -9.68
C GLY A 25 47.15 -8.38 -8.94
N GLN A 26 47.02 -9.71 -9.06
CA GLN A 26 46.20 -10.50 -8.14
C GLN A 26 46.92 -10.58 -6.78
N GLY A 27 46.69 -9.61 -5.91
CA GLY A 27 47.23 -9.58 -4.54
C GLY A 27 47.05 -8.23 -3.86
N GLU A 28 47.22 -8.24 -2.53
CA GLU A 28 47.16 -7.04 -1.66
C GLU A 28 48.42 -6.17 -1.76
N ASP A 29 49.43 -6.58 -2.53
CA ASP A 29 50.72 -5.92 -2.63
C ASP A 29 50.67 -4.68 -3.55
N ALA A 30 50.77 -3.50 -2.93
CA ALA A 30 50.85 -2.22 -3.64
C ALA A 30 52.14 -2.13 -4.51
N LYS A 31 51.96 -1.96 -5.83
CA LYS A 31 53.04 -1.83 -6.82
C LYS A 31 53.21 -0.38 -7.28
N LEU A 32 54.44 0.02 -7.58
CA LEU A 32 54.77 1.35 -8.11
C LEU A 32 54.44 1.48 -9.60
N TRP A 33 53.74 2.55 -9.97
CA TRP A 33 53.34 2.89 -11.33
C TRP A 33 53.72 4.32 -11.70
N TYR A 34 54.12 4.51 -12.97
CA TYR A 34 54.25 5.82 -13.61
C TYR A 34 52.91 6.18 -14.27
N CYS A 35 52.17 7.10 -13.67
CA CYS A 35 50.83 7.49 -14.12
C CYS A 35 50.85 8.87 -14.78
N VAL A 36 50.11 9.03 -15.88
CA VAL A 36 49.90 10.33 -16.51
C VAL A 36 48.71 11.00 -15.85
N GLN A 37 48.98 11.83 -14.85
CA GLN A 37 47.95 12.60 -14.15
C GLN A 37 47.46 13.74 -15.03
N ALA A 38 46.15 13.73 -15.34
CA ALA A 38 45.46 14.73 -16.14
C ALA A 38 44.76 15.77 -15.25
N ALA A 39 44.22 15.37 -14.10
CA ALA A 39 43.57 16.27 -13.14
C ALA A 39 43.64 15.74 -11.70
N VAL A 40 43.29 16.59 -10.74
CA VAL A 40 43.00 16.23 -9.34
C VAL A 40 41.83 17.09 -8.85
N THR A 41 40.91 16.51 -8.08
CA THR A 41 39.74 17.21 -7.53
C THR A 41 39.21 16.48 -6.30
N THR A 42 38.60 17.21 -5.36
CA THR A 42 37.84 16.63 -4.24
C THR A 42 36.41 16.24 -4.63
N ASN A 43 35.91 16.71 -5.78
CA ASN A 43 34.55 16.43 -6.24
C ASN A 43 34.50 15.21 -7.19
N LYS A 44 33.79 14.15 -6.75
CA LYS A 44 33.67 12.86 -7.45
C LYS A 44 33.10 13.00 -8.87
N ASP A 45 32.00 13.73 -9.04
CA ASP A 45 31.36 13.90 -10.35
C ASP A 45 32.25 14.65 -11.34
N THR A 46 33.04 15.61 -10.84
CA THR A 46 34.06 16.31 -11.64
C THR A 46 35.13 15.34 -12.13
N ALA A 47 35.62 14.46 -11.24
CA ALA A 47 36.58 13.42 -11.64
C ALA A 47 35.99 12.45 -12.68
N PHE A 48 34.74 12.02 -12.48
CA PHE A 48 34.00 11.13 -13.38
C PHE A 48 33.85 11.74 -14.77
N ASN A 49 33.45 13.02 -14.85
CA ASN A 49 33.31 13.74 -16.12
C ASN A 49 34.65 13.91 -16.85
N ILE A 50 35.74 14.21 -16.13
CA ILE A 50 37.08 14.36 -16.74
C ILE A 50 37.59 13.01 -17.26
N ALA A 51 37.42 11.93 -16.49
CA ALA A 51 37.81 10.58 -16.89
C ALA A 51 37.04 10.10 -18.13
N LEU A 52 35.71 10.29 -18.14
CA LEU A 52 34.85 9.96 -19.28
C LEU A 52 35.21 10.79 -20.54
N ASN A 53 35.65 12.04 -20.38
CA ASN A 53 36.14 12.85 -21.50
C ASN A 53 37.47 12.32 -22.05
N LEU A 54 38.42 11.88 -21.21
CA LEU A 54 39.65 11.22 -21.67
C LEU A 54 39.33 9.93 -22.45
N TYR A 55 38.42 9.11 -21.94
CA TYR A 55 37.97 7.90 -22.64
C TYR A 55 37.40 8.21 -24.03
N LYS A 56 36.53 9.23 -24.13
CA LYS A 56 35.96 9.72 -25.41
C LYS A 56 37.00 10.29 -26.38
N LEU A 57 38.19 10.68 -25.90
CA LEU A 57 39.31 11.13 -26.72
C LEU A 57 40.21 9.98 -27.21
N GLY A 58 39.91 8.72 -26.84
CA GLY A 58 40.67 7.52 -27.21
C GLY A 58 41.64 7.03 -26.15
N PHE A 59 41.66 7.63 -24.96
CA PHE A 59 42.43 7.13 -23.82
C PHE A 59 41.63 6.05 -23.09
N GLU A 60 41.52 4.87 -23.71
CA GLU A 60 40.63 3.78 -23.26
C GLU A 60 40.98 3.22 -21.86
N GLU A 61 42.25 3.30 -21.46
CA GLU A 61 42.74 2.93 -20.13
C GLU A 61 42.89 4.14 -19.18
N ALA A 62 42.17 5.24 -19.43
CA ALA A 62 42.01 6.31 -18.45
C ALA A 62 41.24 5.79 -17.22
N PHE A 63 41.59 6.31 -16.04
CA PHE A 63 41.01 5.88 -14.77
C PHE A 63 41.06 6.98 -13.72
N ILE A 64 40.34 6.76 -12.62
CA ILE A 64 40.33 7.60 -11.43
C ILE A 64 40.93 6.78 -10.31
N PHE A 65 41.95 7.33 -9.67
CA PHE A 65 42.47 6.83 -8.39
C PHE A 65 41.83 7.65 -7.27
N ASP A 66 40.98 7.02 -6.47
CA ASP A 66 40.48 7.61 -5.22
C ASP A 66 41.51 7.36 -4.13
N ASP A 67 42.17 8.41 -3.65
CA ASP A 67 43.18 8.31 -2.61
C ASP A 67 42.52 8.48 -1.23
N PRO A 68 42.35 7.40 -0.44
CA PRO A 68 41.66 7.47 0.84
C PRO A 68 42.40 8.37 1.84
N ASN A 69 43.73 8.51 1.71
CA ASN A 69 44.54 9.30 2.65
C ASN A 69 44.45 10.80 2.38
N SER A 70 44.37 11.20 1.10
CA SER A 70 44.41 12.61 0.71
C SER A 70 43.06 13.19 0.34
N HIS A 71 41.98 12.40 0.37
CA HIS A 71 40.62 12.84 0.06
C HIS A 71 40.45 13.45 -1.34
N ASN A 72 41.32 13.06 -2.27
CA ASN A 72 41.35 13.54 -3.65
C ASN A 72 41.11 12.40 -4.64
N TYR A 73 40.28 12.70 -5.65
CA TYR A 73 40.16 11.90 -6.86
C TYR A 73 41.20 12.39 -7.87
N TYR A 74 42.18 11.54 -8.16
CA TYR A 74 43.20 11.78 -9.18
C TYR A 74 42.77 11.16 -10.50
N VAL A 75 42.61 11.97 -11.54
CA VAL A 75 42.26 11.47 -12.87
C VAL A 75 43.52 11.22 -13.68
N MET A 76 43.72 9.96 -14.05
CA MET A 76 44.86 9.46 -14.81
C MET A 76 44.42 9.14 -16.24
N ALA A 77 45.21 9.56 -17.24
CA ALA A 77 44.99 9.15 -18.63
C ALA A 77 45.51 7.72 -18.93
N GLY A 78 46.32 7.16 -18.02
CA GLY A 78 46.89 5.81 -18.08
C GLY A 78 48.05 5.63 -17.10
N GLY A 79 48.47 4.39 -16.87
CA GLY A 79 49.55 4.02 -15.96
C GLY A 79 50.47 2.94 -16.55
N PHE A 80 51.76 3.01 -16.24
CA PHE A 80 52.79 2.15 -16.83
C PHE A 80 53.85 1.71 -15.82
N GLU A 81 54.45 0.53 -16.04
CA GLU A 81 55.60 0.07 -15.24
C GLU A 81 56.90 0.79 -15.61
N TYR A 82 56.98 1.34 -16.83
CA TYR A 82 58.16 2.04 -17.34
C TYR A 82 57.85 3.51 -17.63
N ARG A 83 58.70 4.40 -17.11
CA ARG A 83 58.55 5.85 -17.25
C ARG A 83 58.53 6.32 -18.71
N ASP A 84 59.25 5.64 -19.60
CA ASP A 84 59.31 5.98 -21.02
C ASP A 84 57.99 5.74 -21.77
N ASP A 85 57.14 4.83 -21.27
CA ASP A 85 55.80 4.59 -21.81
C ASP A 85 54.83 5.70 -21.34
N ALA A 86 54.92 6.08 -20.06
CA ALA A 86 54.21 7.25 -19.53
C ALA A 86 54.62 8.56 -20.22
N GLN A 87 55.89 8.68 -20.65
CA GLN A 87 56.36 9.84 -21.41
C GLN A 87 55.70 9.95 -22.79
N ARG A 88 55.51 8.82 -23.50
CA ARG A 88 54.79 8.83 -24.79
C ARG A 88 53.32 9.20 -24.62
N LEU A 89 52.68 8.74 -23.54
CA LEU A 89 51.27 9.09 -23.28
C LEU A 89 51.10 10.56 -22.86
N VAL A 90 51.93 11.12 -21.97
CA VAL A 90 51.76 12.53 -21.54
C VAL A 90 51.97 13.52 -22.68
N ASP A 91 52.88 13.22 -23.61
CA ASP A 91 53.12 14.04 -24.80
C ASP A 91 51.94 14.00 -25.80
N GLU A 92 51.13 12.93 -25.79
CA GLU A 92 49.88 12.84 -26.54
C GLU A 92 48.75 13.59 -25.83
N VAL A 93 48.52 13.30 -24.54
CA VAL A 93 47.47 13.92 -23.71
C VAL A 93 47.54 15.45 -23.76
N LYS A 94 48.75 16.02 -23.70
CA LYS A 94 48.97 17.48 -23.78
C LYS A 94 48.54 18.16 -25.08
N LYS A 95 48.30 17.40 -26.16
CA LYS A 95 47.80 17.96 -27.42
C LYS A 95 46.30 18.27 -27.36
N HIS A 96 45.59 17.70 -26.37
CA HIS A 96 44.17 17.92 -26.18
C HIS A 96 43.92 19.13 -25.28
N LYS A 97 43.01 20.00 -25.73
CA LYS A 97 42.65 21.24 -25.02
C LYS A 97 42.13 20.94 -23.61
N GLY A 98 42.69 21.57 -22.59
CA GLY A 98 42.33 21.39 -21.19
C GLY A 98 43.19 20.37 -20.44
N TYR A 99 44.16 19.74 -21.11
CA TYR A 99 45.09 18.76 -20.52
C TYR A 99 46.57 19.15 -20.70
N GLU A 100 46.85 20.40 -21.05
CA GLU A 100 48.19 20.93 -21.30
C GLU A 100 49.11 20.86 -20.07
N SER A 101 48.52 20.84 -18.87
CA SER A 101 49.19 20.73 -17.57
C SER A 101 49.46 19.28 -17.11
N ALA A 102 49.08 18.26 -17.90
CA ALA A 102 49.27 16.87 -17.52
C ALA A 102 50.75 16.52 -17.21
N TRP A 103 50.99 15.59 -16.30
CA TRP A 103 52.36 15.25 -15.88
C TRP A 103 52.48 13.80 -15.40
N ILE A 104 53.70 13.28 -15.39
CA ILE A 104 53.98 11.91 -14.93
C ILE A 104 54.21 11.95 -13.43
N THR A 105 53.34 11.27 -12.68
CA THR A 105 53.44 11.07 -11.24
C THR A 105 53.80 9.61 -10.93
N GLU A 106 54.45 9.38 -9.79
CA GLU A 106 54.69 8.05 -9.25
C GLU A 106 53.60 7.75 -8.20
N LYS A 107 52.87 6.66 -8.37
CA LYS A 107 51.79 6.26 -7.46
C LYS A 107 51.89 4.76 -7.15
N ASN A 108 51.58 4.44 -5.89
CA ASN A 108 51.27 3.08 -5.45
C ASN A 108 49.75 3.04 -5.22
N PHE A 109 49.08 2.03 -5.74
CA PHE A 109 47.67 1.77 -5.50
C PHE A 109 47.38 0.28 -5.64
N THR A 110 46.31 -0.17 -4.99
CA THR A 110 45.70 -1.46 -5.21
C THR A 110 44.72 -1.37 -6.40
N ARG A 111 44.16 -2.51 -6.81
CA ARG A 111 43.06 -2.51 -7.79
C ARG A 111 41.77 -1.86 -7.26
N TRP A 112 41.57 -1.87 -5.94
CA TRP A 112 40.34 -1.40 -5.28
C TRP A 112 40.20 0.12 -5.27
N ASP A 113 41.32 0.83 -5.35
CA ASP A 113 41.37 2.30 -5.35
C ASP A 113 41.06 2.91 -6.74
N ILE A 114 40.79 2.07 -7.75
CA ILE A 114 40.70 2.47 -9.16
C ILE A 114 39.29 2.29 -9.72
N ILE A 115 38.76 3.36 -10.31
CA ILE A 115 37.56 3.33 -11.17
C ILE A 115 37.98 3.62 -12.61
N MET A 116 37.80 2.68 -13.53
CA MET A 116 38.15 2.89 -14.94
C MET A 116 37.15 3.81 -15.64
N ALA A 117 37.63 4.66 -16.55
CA ALA A 117 36.76 5.58 -17.28
C ALA A 117 35.73 4.84 -18.18
N LYS A 118 36.06 3.63 -18.65
CA LYS A 118 35.14 2.75 -19.39
C LYS A 118 33.95 2.27 -18.56
N ASP A 119 34.11 2.17 -17.23
CA ASP A 119 33.04 1.76 -16.31
C ASP A 119 32.03 2.90 -16.03
N LEU A 120 32.35 4.13 -16.48
CA LEU A 120 31.48 5.30 -16.45
C LEU A 120 30.58 5.43 -17.69
N VAL A 121 30.78 4.57 -18.70
CA VAL A 121 29.98 4.54 -19.93
C VAL A 121 28.70 3.73 -19.68
N GLU A 122 27.55 4.32 -19.98
CA GLU A 122 26.28 3.62 -19.95
C GLU A 122 26.22 2.52 -21.01
N LYS A 123 25.75 1.34 -20.62
CA LYS A 123 25.50 0.22 -21.53
C LYS A 123 24.20 -0.47 -21.16
N THR A 124 23.46 -0.90 -22.18
CA THR A 124 22.26 -1.73 -22.02
C THR A 124 22.66 -3.18 -21.84
N TRP A 125 22.05 -3.84 -20.85
CA TRP A 125 22.29 -5.24 -20.52
C TRP A 125 20.97 -5.98 -20.36
N PHE A 126 20.94 -7.25 -20.78
CA PHE A 126 19.92 -8.20 -20.33
C PHE A 126 20.28 -8.65 -18.92
N THR A 127 19.39 -8.42 -17.96
CA THR A 127 19.62 -8.71 -16.54
C THR A 127 18.56 -9.68 -16.03
N ILE A 128 18.88 -10.40 -14.96
CA ILE A 128 17.95 -11.32 -14.30
C ILE A 128 17.61 -10.75 -12.92
N GLN A 129 16.51 -10.02 -12.85
CA GLN A 129 16.03 -9.36 -11.63
C GLN A 129 15.34 -10.38 -10.73
N THR A 130 15.81 -10.53 -9.49
CA THR A 130 15.25 -11.44 -8.47
C THR A 130 14.59 -10.71 -7.30
N GLY A 131 14.75 -9.38 -7.20
CA GLY A 131 14.07 -8.57 -6.21
C GLY A 131 14.18 -7.06 -6.44
N VAL A 132 13.36 -6.30 -5.74
CA VAL A 132 13.42 -4.82 -5.64
C VAL A 132 13.15 -4.46 -4.18
N PHE A 133 13.96 -3.56 -3.62
CA PHE A 133 13.92 -3.18 -2.21
C PHE A 133 13.93 -1.66 -2.04
N SER A 134 13.23 -1.15 -1.04
CA SER A 134 13.21 0.28 -0.70
C SER A 134 14.49 0.80 -0.02
N THR A 135 15.44 -0.08 0.30
CA THR A 135 16.68 0.27 1.00
C THR A 135 17.88 -0.53 0.47
N LYS A 136 19.04 0.13 0.34
CA LYS A 136 20.31 -0.51 -0.05
C LYS A 136 20.70 -1.68 0.85
N GLU A 137 20.49 -1.59 2.16
CA GLU A 137 20.82 -2.63 3.13
C GLU A 137 20.06 -3.95 2.87
N ASN A 138 18.74 -3.88 2.67
CA ASN A 138 17.95 -5.07 2.34
C ASN A 138 18.34 -5.67 0.98
N ALA A 139 18.67 -4.84 -0.01
CA ALA A 139 19.21 -5.32 -1.29
C ALA A 139 20.58 -6.01 -1.12
N LEU A 140 21.50 -5.42 -0.35
CA LEU A 140 22.81 -6.02 -0.02
C LEU A 140 22.66 -7.37 0.69
N ASN A 141 21.78 -7.48 1.69
CA ASN A 141 21.49 -8.74 2.37
C ASN A 141 20.96 -9.81 1.41
N GLN A 142 20.14 -9.42 0.43
CA GLN A 142 19.63 -10.32 -0.60
C GLN A 142 20.72 -10.72 -1.62
N VAL A 143 21.62 -9.81 -1.99
CA VAL A 143 22.79 -10.09 -2.85
C VAL A 143 23.74 -11.05 -2.15
N GLN A 144 24.06 -10.84 -0.87
CA GLN A 144 24.91 -11.74 -0.08
C GLN A 144 24.34 -13.16 -0.09
N LYS A 145 23.05 -13.31 0.23
CA LYS A 145 22.38 -14.62 0.19
C LYS A 145 22.52 -15.28 -1.19
N MET A 146 22.38 -14.52 -2.28
CA MET A 146 22.55 -15.07 -3.63
C MET A 146 23.98 -15.51 -3.92
N ILE A 147 24.98 -14.77 -3.44
CA ILE A 147 26.40 -15.16 -3.53
C ILE A 147 26.62 -16.47 -2.75
N ASP A 148 26.10 -16.58 -1.53
CA ASP A 148 26.18 -17.78 -0.68
C ASP A 148 25.49 -19.00 -1.34
N ASP A 149 24.34 -18.78 -2.00
CA ASP A 149 23.61 -19.79 -2.77
C ASP A 149 24.30 -20.16 -4.11
N GLY A 150 25.42 -19.51 -4.46
CA GLY A 150 26.31 -19.85 -5.58
C GLY A 150 26.29 -18.88 -6.77
N PHE A 151 25.51 -17.79 -6.71
CA PHE A 151 25.49 -16.75 -7.74
C PHE A 151 26.59 -15.72 -7.50
N ALA A 152 27.86 -16.12 -7.68
CA ALA A 152 29.02 -15.26 -7.44
C ALA A 152 28.98 -13.90 -8.18
N ASN A 153 28.28 -13.84 -9.31
CA ASN A 153 28.08 -12.64 -10.14
C ASN A 153 26.83 -11.82 -9.78
N ALA A 154 26.12 -12.13 -8.68
CA ALA A 154 24.98 -11.34 -8.23
C ALA A 154 25.41 -9.94 -7.77
N PHE A 155 24.56 -8.93 -8.00
CA PHE A 155 24.82 -7.55 -7.61
C PHE A 155 23.51 -6.78 -7.40
N GLY A 156 23.60 -5.71 -6.63
CA GLY A 156 22.57 -4.70 -6.50
C GLY A 156 22.75 -3.59 -7.53
N LEU A 157 21.67 -2.98 -8.00
CA LEU A 157 21.66 -1.86 -8.93
C LEU A 157 20.81 -0.73 -8.36
N PHE A 158 21.35 0.49 -8.37
CA PHE A 158 20.64 1.72 -8.02
C PHE A 158 20.65 2.65 -9.22
N LEU A 159 19.47 3.00 -9.74
CA LEU A 159 19.36 3.86 -10.93
C LEU A 159 19.16 5.32 -10.49
N PRO A 160 19.94 6.28 -11.03
CA PRO A 160 19.80 7.70 -10.68
C PRO A 160 18.37 8.27 -10.85
N ASP A 161 17.64 7.77 -11.86
CA ASP A 161 16.27 8.21 -12.17
C ASP A 161 15.18 7.47 -11.36
N ASP A 162 15.53 6.42 -10.61
CA ASP A 162 14.62 5.63 -9.78
C ASP A 162 15.13 5.55 -8.33
N THR A 163 15.14 6.71 -7.68
CA THR A 163 15.75 6.95 -6.37
C THR A 163 15.13 6.17 -5.20
N HIS A 164 14.02 5.49 -5.42
CA HIS A 164 13.28 4.74 -4.39
C HIS A 164 13.59 3.23 -4.42
N ASN A 165 14.15 2.71 -5.51
CA ASN A 165 14.29 1.28 -5.75
C ASN A 165 15.75 0.83 -5.81
N HIS A 166 16.03 -0.25 -5.08
CA HIS A 166 17.30 -0.97 -5.10
C HIS A 166 17.03 -2.35 -5.70
N TYR A 167 17.43 -2.54 -6.95
CA TYR A 167 17.23 -3.77 -7.70
C TYR A 167 18.26 -4.82 -7.28
N VAL A 168 17.87 -6.09 -7.22
CA VAL A 168 18.82 -7.21 -7.04
C VAL A 168 18.80 -8.09 -8.27
N LEU A 169 19.98 -8.30 -8.84
CA LEU A 169 20.21 -8.93 -10.13
C LEU A 169 21.13 -10.15 -9.96
N ALA A 170 20.75 -11.31 -10.52
CA ALA A 170 21.55 -12.55 -10.47
C ALA A 170 22.77 -12.51 -11.42
N GLY A 171 22.76 -11.59 -12.38
CA GLY A 171 23.75 -11.43 -13.44
C GLY A 171 23.28 -10.44 -14.51
N LYS A 172 24.22 -10.05 -15.38
CA LYS A 172 24.02 -9.20 -16.56
C LYS A 172 24.71 -9.83 -17.77
N PHE A 173 24.08 -9.72 -18.93
CA PHE A 173 24.41 -10.45 -20.15
C PHE A 173 24.30 -9.52 -21.37
N GLU A 174 25.09 -9.77 -22.41
CA GLU A 174 25.07 -8.96 -23.63
C GLU A 174 23.93 -9.38 -24.56
N THR A 175 23.52 -10.64 -24.48
CA THR A 175 22.42 -11.20 -25.27
C THR A 175 21.29 -11.74 -24.40
N LYS A 176 20.08 -11.74 -24.96
CA LYS A 176 18.89 -12.31 -24.31
C LYS A 176 19.02 -13.83 -24.11
N GLU A 177 19.67 -14.52 -25.05
CA GLU A 177 19.88 -15.97 -25.00
C GLU A 177 20.77 -16.39 -23.82
N GLU A 178 21.84 -15.65 -23.52
CA GLU A 178 22.67 -15.87 -22.33
C GLU A 178 21.87 -15.67 -21.03
N ALA A 179 21.04 -14.63 -20.97
CA ALA A 179 20.17 -14.37 -19.82
C ALA A 179 19.10 -15.47 -19.65
N GLU A 180 18.50 -15.95 -20.73
CA GLU A 180 17.53 -17.06 -20.70
C GLU A 180 18.17 -18.38 -20.22
N ASN A 181 19.37 -18.69 -20.71
CA ASN A 181 20.12 -19.88 -20.28
C ASN A 181 20.50 -19.84 -18.79
N TYR A 182 20.91 -18.68 -18.26
CA TYR A 182 21.26 -18.54 -16.84
C TYR A 182 20.01 -18.46 -15.94
N ALA A 183 18.88 -17.97 -16.46
CA ALA A 183 17.62 -17.88 -15.72
C ALA A 183 17.08 -19.24 -15.25
N GLU A 184 17.26 -20.30 -16.04
CA GLU A 184 16.90 -21.66 -15.61
C GLU A 184 17.72 -22.15 -14.40
N ILE A 185 18.98 -21.68 -14.25
CA ILE A 185 19.81 -21.96 -13.07
C ILE A 185 19.28 -21.20 -11.85
N VAL A 186 18.89 -19.93 -12.03
CA VAL A 186 18.26 -19.09 -10.98
C VAL A 186 16.98 -19.74 -10.47
N LYS A 187 16.12 -20.19 -11.37
CA LYS A 187 14.88 -20.91 -11.08
C LYS A 187 15.09 -22.21 -10.32
N GLN A 188 16.06 -23.03 -10.73
CA GLN A 188 16.37 -24.31 -10.07
C GLN A 188 16.84 -24.13 -8.61
N LYS A 189 17.38 -22.96 -8.27
CA LYS A 189 17.77 -22.59 -6.89
C LYS A 189 16.62 -22.01 -6.06
N GLY A 190 15.39 -21.97 -6.59
CA GLY A 190 14.20 -21.51 -5.87
C GLY A 190 14.03 -19.99 -5.83
N TYR A 191 14.62 -19.27 -6.79
CA TYR A 191 14.45 -17.83 -6.94
C TYR A 191 13.43 -17.52 -8.05
N ASP A 192 12.44 -16.70 -7.71
CA ASP A 192 11.63 -15.99 -8.71
C ASP A 192 12.52 -15.00 -9.48
N TYR A 193 12.26 -14.85 -10.78
CA TYR A 193 13.08 -14.00 -11.65
C TYR A 193 12.28 -13.32 -12.76
N PHE A 194 12.80 -12.17 -13.22
CA PHE A 194 12.34 -11.45 -14.40
C PHE A 194 13.54 -11.08 -15.25
N ILE A 195 13.52 -11.45 -16.55
CA ILE A 195 14.52 -10.93 -17.49
C ILE A 195 14.11 -9.50 -17.87
N LYS A 196 14.98 -8.53 -17.59
CA LYS A 196 14.78 -7.12 -17.92
C LYS A 196 16.00 -6.52 -18.58
N GLU A 197 15.76 -5.64 -19.54
CA GLU A 197 16.78 -4.74 -20.06
C GLU A 197 16.94 -3.56 -19.09
N PHE A 198 18.16 -3.29 -18.65
CA PHE A 198 18.52 -2.05 -17.94
C PHE A 198 19.71 -1.40 -18.65
N THR A 199 19.68 -0.07 -18.75
CA THR A 199 20.82 0.76 -19.18
C THR A 199 21.42 1.41 -17.94
N PHE A 200 22.69 1.13 -17.66
CA PHE A 200 23.40 1.64 -16.48
C PHE A 200 24.91 1.65 -16.70
N ARG A 201 25.64 2.39 -15.86
CA ARG A 201 27.11 2.39 -15.79
C ARG A 201 27.54 1.32 -14.80
N ASN A 202 28.73 0.74 -14.94
CA ASN A 202 29.19 -0.27 -13.97
C ASN A 202 29.29 0.29 -12.54
N ILE A 203 29.52 1.60 -12.39
CA ILE A 203 29.56 2.29 -11.08
C ILE A 203 28.18 2.52 -10.42
N ASP A 204 27.08 2.23 -11.12
CA ASP A 204 25.71 2.27 -10.55
C ASP A 204 25.35 0.95 -9.81
N THR A 205 26.26 -0.04 -9.88
CA THR A 205 26.12 -1.33 -9.19
C THR A 205 26.75 -1.30 -7.80
N PHE A 206 26.28 -2.18 -6.91
CA PHE A 206 26.83 -2.35 -5.58
C PHE A 206 26.77 -3.81 -5.11
N ARG A 207 27.71 -4.23 -4.27
CA ARG A 207 27.83 -5.58 -3.71
C ARG A 207 28.31 -5.56 -2.25
N PRO A 208 28.12 -6.65 -1.48
CA PRO A 208 28.61 -6.74 -0.10
C PRO A 208 30.13 -6.77 0.03
N ASP A 209 30.84 -7.23 -1.01
CA ASP A 209 32.29 -7.29 -1.12
C ASP A 209 32.92 -6.04 -1.78
N ASP A 210 32.13 -5.01 -2.08
CA ASP A 210 32.68 -3.72 -2.52
C ASP A 210 33.46 -3.06 -1.37
N PRO A 211 34.65 -2.49 -1.63
CA PRO A 211 35.41 -1.78 -0.61
C PRO A 211 34.61 -0.57 -0.11
N VAL A 212 34.17 -0.63 1.15
CA VAL A 212 33.60 0.53 1.83
C VAL A 212 34.74 1.48 2.15
N ARG A 213 34.58 2.76 1.77
CA ARG A 213 35.49 3.82 2.21
C ARG A 213 35.27 4.05 3.71
N GLU A 214 36.07 3.37 4.52
CA GLU A 214 36.16 3.62 5.96
C GLU A 214 36.80 4.99 6.20
N TYR A 215 35.96 5.99 6.41
CA TYR A 215 36.40 7.26 6.98
C TYR A 215 36.77 7.03 8.46
N PRO A 216 37.84 7.66 8.97
CA PRO A 216 38.00 7.88 10.40
C PRO A 216 36.69 8.41 11.01
N PRO A 217 36.24 7.93 12.18
CA PRO A 217 34.90 8.26 12.69
C PRO A 217 34.64 9.77 12.85
N HIS A 218 35.67 10.57 13.11
CA HIS A 218 35.57 12.03 13.16
C HIS A 218 35.28 12.67 11.80
N GLU A 219 35.82 12.13 10.71
CA GLU A 219 35.51 12.57 9.34
C GLU A 219 34.10 12.12 8.92
N GLU A 220 33.66 10.91 9.29
CA GLU A 220 32.27 10.48 9.07
C GLU A 220 31.27 11.42 9.79
N PHE A 221 31.58 11.82 11.03
CA PHE A 221 30.79 12.79 11.78
C PHE A 221 30.71 14.15 11.05
N MET A 222 31.85 14.69 10.59
CA MET A 222 31.88 15.95 9.86
C MET A 222 31.08 15.85 8.54
N ASN A 223 31.24 14.77 7.78
CA ASN A 223 30.48 14.50 6.55
C ASN A 223 28.96 14.38 6.77
N LEU A 224 28.50 13.89 7.93
CA LEU A 224 27.07 13.88 8.28
C LEU A 224 26.57 15.28 8.62
N VAL A 225 27.35 16.05 9.36
CA VAL A 225 27.01 17.42 9.78
C VAL A 225 27.06 18.40 8.61
N ASP A 226 27.93 18.22 7.62
CA ASP A 226 27.96 19.01 6.38
C ASP A 226 26.68 18.85 5.56
N GLN A 227 26.06 17.67 5.58
CA GLN A 227 24.78 17.42 4.93
C GLN A 227 23.58 18.05 5.65
N LEU A 228 23.76 18.55 6.88
CA LEU A 228 22.69 19.26 7.61
C LEU A 228 22.53 20.68 7.07
N PRO A 229 21.29 21.22 7.03
CA PRO A 229 21.03 22.59 6.60
C PRO A 229 21.66 23.64 7.54
N ASP A 230 21.66 24.89 7.09
CA ASP A 230 21.90 26.04 7.97
C ASP A 230 20.78 26.12 9.03
N PRO A 231 21.09 26.13 10.34
CA PRO A 231 20.10 26.23 11.42
C PRO A 231 19.09 27.37 11.27
N ASP A 232 19.47 28.49 10.66
CA ASP A 232 18.56 29.63 10.47
C ASP A 232 17.66 29.50 9.23
N SER A 233 17.91 28.52 8.37
CA SER A 233 17.03 28.15 7.25
C SER A 233 15.92 27.15 7.63
N ILE A 234 16.02 26.51 8.80
CA ILE A 234 15.07 25.46 9.23
C ILE A 234 13.75 26.08 9.69
N ILE A 235 12.74 26.02 8.82
CA ILE A 235 11.35 26.44 9.10
C ILE A 235 10.38 25.26 9.27
N GLU A 236 10.80 24.05 8.88
CA GLU A 236 10.04 22.81 9.07
C GLU A 236 10.98 21.60 9.21
N ILE A 237 10.46 20.50 9.78
CA ILE A 237 11.23 19.28 9.99
C ILE A 237 11.23 18.46 8.69
N ILE A 238 12.40 18.30 8.09
CA ILE A 238 12.64 17.41 6.94
C ILE A 238 13.16 16.07 7.47
N VAL A 239 12.58 14.95 7.03
CA VAL A 239 12.94 13.61 7.52
C VAL A 239 14.42 13.28 7.33
N LYS A 240 15.01 13.67 6.20
CA LYS A 240 16.44 13.45 5.93
C LYS A 240 17.31 14.14 6.98
N ASP A 241 16.99 15.37 7.33
CA ASP A 241 17.81 16.20 8.22
C ASP A 241 17.69 15.71 9.67
N LYS A 242 16.48 15.33 10.11
CA LYS A 242 16.25 14.63 11.40
C LYS A 242 17.05 13.33 11.50
N VAL A 243 16.97 12.47 10.49
CA VAL A 243 17.68 11.18 10.47
C VAL A 243 19.21 11.40 10.43
N ASN A 244 19.69 12.40 9.69
CA ASN A 244 21.12 12.71 9.64
C ASN A 244 21.63 13.33 10.95
N SER A 245 20.86 14.19 11.63
CA SER A 245 21.25 14.73 12.94
C SER A 245 21.27 13.63 14.01
N GLU A 246 20.27 12.74 14.02
CA GLU A 246 20.23 11.58 14.92
C GLU A 246 21.42 10.63 14.71
N LYS A 247 21.80 10.37 13.45
CA LYS A 247 23.02 9.60 13.11
C LYS A 247 24.29 10.31 13.58
N ALA A 248 24.45 11.60 13.28
CA ALA A 248 25.62 12.37 13.70
C ALA A 248 25.76 12.41 15.23
N ARG A 249 24.65 12.59 15.95
CA ARG A 249 24.60 12.56 17.42
C ARG A 249 24.97 11.21 17.99
N LYS A 250 24.41 10.11 17.45
CA LYS A 250 24.73 8.75 17.86
C LYS A 250 26.23 8.48 17.65
N LEU A 251 26.74 8.76 16.45
CA LEU A 251 28.14 8.58 16.11
C LEU A 251 29.04 9.39 17.06
N TYR A 252 28.79 10.68 17.26
CA TYR A 252 29.54 11.52 18.20
C TYR A 252 29.63 10.94 19.62
N ASN A 253 28.55 10.34 20.11
CA ASN A 253 28.51 9.71 21.42
C ASN A 253 29.35 8.42 21.50
N GLU A 254 29.46 7.68 20.38
CA GLU A 254 30.18 6.41 20.25
C GLU A 254 31.69 6.58 19.93
N ILE A 255 32.08 7.68 19.28
CA ILE A 255 33.48 8.00 18.95
C ILE A 255 34.36 8.07 20.21
N ALA A 256 35.59 7.55 20.17
CA ALA A 256 36.56 7.66 21.26
C ALA A 256 37.11 9.11 21.42
N ASN A 257 37.46 9.53 22.65
CA ASN A 257 37.89 10.92 22.91
C ASN A 257 39.02 11.42 22.00
N GLU A 258 40.01 10.56 21.73
CA GLU A 258 41.17 10.86 20.85
C GLU A 258 40.78 11.14 19.39
N GLU A 259 39.65 10.58 18.93
CA GLU A 259 39.06 10.88 17.63
C GLU A 259 38.19 12.15 17.69
N ARG A 260 37.47 12.39 18.80
CA ARG A 260 36.68 13.63 18.97
C ARG A 260 37.54 14.89 18.95
N GLU A 261 38.78 14.82 19.46
CA GLU A 261 39.76 15.92 19.41
C GLU A 261 40.18 16.32 17.99
N LYS A 262 39.89 15.48 16.97
CA LYS A 262 40.15 15.75 15.55
C LYS A 262 38.98 16.40 14.82
N ILE A 263 37.81 16.52 15.46
CA ILE A 263 36.64 17.20 14.89
C ILE A 263 36.92 18.70 14.85
N GLU A 264 36.72 19.32 13.69
CA GLU A 264 36.91 20.76 13.53
C GLU A 264 35.92 21.58 14.39
N ALA A 265 36.36 22.73 14.88
CA ALA A 265 35.53 23.62 15.70
C ALA A 265 34.34 24.18 14.90
N GLY A 266 33.15 24.17 15.49
CA GLY A 266 31.90 24.61 14.85
C GLY A 266 30.98 23.47 14.39
N TYR A 267 31.49 22.24 14.19
CA TYR A 267 30.65 21.12 13.75
C TYR A 267 29.70 20.62 14.83
N LEU A 268 30.15 20.53 16.08
CA LEU A 268 29.29 20.16 17.20
C LEU A 268 28.25 21.26 17.47
N GLU A 269 28.65 22.53 17.37
CA GLU A 269 27.79 23.69 17.51
C GLU A 269 26.71 23.73 16.42
N LYS A 270 27.07 23.44 15.15
CA LYS A 270 26.10 23.30 14.04
C LYS A 270 25.12 22.18 14.32
N LEU A 271 25.60 20.99 14.75
CA LEU A 271 24.71 19.87 15.08
C LEU A 271 23.72 20.24 16.19
N VAL A 272 24.19 20.81 17.29
CA VAL A 272 23.34 21.24 18.42
C VAL A 272 22.30 22.26 17.95
N ALA A 273 22.71 23.27 17.16
CA ALA A 273 21.77 24.27 16.65
C ALA A 273 20.71 23.67 15.71
N VAL A 274 21.06 22.70 14.87
CA VAL A 274 20.09 21.96 14.03
C VAL A 274 19.13 21.13 14.90
N GLU A 275 19.64 20.40 15.90
CA GLU A 275 18.83 19.62 16.83
C GLU A 275 17.86 20.50 17.63
N GLU A 276 18.31 21.65 18.15
CA GLU A 276 17.47 22.62 18.87
C GLU A 276 16.33 23.16 18.00
N LYS A 277 16.62 23.48 16.73
CA LYS A 277 15.60 23.96 15.76
C LYS A 277 14.59 22.86 15.45
N ILE A 278 15.05 21.64 15.18
CA ILE A 278 14.16 20.48 14.96
C ILE A 278 13.29 20.24 16.21
N GLN A 279 13.89 20.24 17.39
CA GLN A 279 13.20 20.00 18.66
C GLN A 279 12.17 21.11 18.99
N PHE A 280 12.46 22.37 18.64
CA PHE A 280 11.52 23.49 18.78
C PHE A 280 10.32 23.38 17.84
N LEU A 281 10.50 22.82 16.64
CA LEU A 281 9.44 22.65 15.64
C LEU A 281 8.53 21.44 15.89
N LYS A 282 8.88 20.55 16.83
CA LYS A 282 8.10 19.34 17.13
C LYS A 282 6.75 19.64 17.79
N THR A 283 5.76 18.84 17.45
CA THR A 283 4.36 18.98 17.88
C THR A 283 4.10 18.13 19.13
N PRO A 284 3.77 18.71 20.30
CA PRO A 284 3.46 17.94 21.50
C PRO A 284 2.19 17.08 21.33
N ILE A 285 2.23 15.83 21.81
CA ILE A 285 1.08 14.90 21.83
C ILE A 285 0.08 15.29 22.94
N LYS A 286 0.60 15.74 24.09
CA LYS A 286 -0.17 16.14 25.26
C LYS A 286 -0.16 17.67 25.39
N SER A 287 -1.24 18.32 24.96
CA SER A 287 -1.51 19.75 25.16
C SER A 287 -3.00 20.03 24.98
N GLU A 288 -3.40 21.29 25.13
CA GLU A 288 -4.72 21.75 24.68
C GLU A 288 -4.92 21.47 23.18
N THR A 289 -6.17 21.22 22.78
CA THR A 289 -6.55 20.94 21.40
C THR A 289 -6.45 22.21 20.54
N GLY A 290 -5.88 22.10 19.34
CA GLY A 290 -5.77 23.18 18.38
C GLY A 290 -6.97 23.33 17.44
N ALA A 291 -7.95 22.43 17.53
CA ALA A 291 -9.11 22.38 16.64
C ALA A 291 -10.40 22.00 17.38
N VAL A 292 -11.55 22.34 16.80
CA VAL A 292 -12.87 21.92 17.30
C VAL A 292 -13.42 20.78 16.43
N VAL A 293 -14.25 19.92 17.01
CA VAL A 293 -14.82 18.74 16.31
C VAL A 293 -15.43 19.07 14.94
N ARG A 294 -16.23 20.15 14.85
CA ARG A 294 -16.90 20.56 13.61
C ARG A 294 -15.91 20.99 12.51
N GLN A 295 -14.74 21.50 12.88
CA GLN A 295 -13.64 21.82 11.94
C GLN A 295 -13.03 20.53 11.37
N ALA A 296 -12.80 19.53 12.23
CA ALA A 296 -12.26 18.24 11.85
C ALA A 296 -13.25 17.41 11.01
N GLN A 297 -14.56 17.54 11.26
CA GLN A 297 -15.62 16.96 10.43
C GLN A 297 -15.67 17.61 9.04
N ALA A 298 -15.69 18.95 8.96
CA ALA A 298 -15.63 19.67 7.69
C ALA A 298 -14.35 19.33 6.88
N TRP A 299 -13.21 19.23 7.56
CA TRP A 299 -11.95 18.79 6.95
C TRP A 299 -12.04 17.35 6.40
N ALA A 300 -12.63 16.43 7.16
CA ALA A 300 -12.82 15.06 6.73
C ALA A 300 -13.70 14.97 5.47
N VAL A 301 -14.83 15.69 5.43
CA VAL A 301 -15.71 15.75 4.25
C VAL A 301 -14.96 16.34 3.04
N LYS A 302 -14.21 17.43 3.23
CA LYS A 302 -13.34 18.04 2.19
C LYS A 302 -12.28 17.05 1.66
N ARG A 303 -11.76 16.15 2.51
CA ARG A 303 -10.83 15.08 2.13
C ARG A 303 -11.52 13.84 1.53
N GLY A 304 -12.83 13.90 1.31
CA GLY A 304 -13.62 12.82 0.74
C GLY A 304 -13.74 11.62 1.70
N ALA A 305 -13.85 11.87 3.01
CA ALA A 305 -14.09 10.83 4.00
C ALA A 305 -15.44 10.15 3.83
N HIS A 306 -15.51 8.86 4.20
CA HIS A 306 -16.77 8.17 4.36
C HIS A 306 -17.51 8.68 5.61
N LYS A 307 -18.84 8.77 5.57
CA LYS A 307 -19.72 9.21 6.68
C LYS A 307 -19.29 8.68 8.06
N ARG A 308 -19.14 7.36 8.23
CA ARG A 308 -18.61 6.71 9.45
C ARG A 308 -17.37 7.37 10.10
N TYR A 309 -16.46 7.96 9.31
CA TYR A 309 -15.27 8.65 9.81
C TYR A 309 -15.57 10.11 10.22
N VAL A 310 -16.52 10.77 9.54
CA VAL A 310 -17.04 12.09 9.95
C VAL A 310 -17.84 11.97 11.25
N ASP A 311 -18.61 10.89 11.40
CA ASP A 311 -19.48 10.65 12.56
C ASP A 311 -18.70 10.28 13.82
N ILE A 312 -17.57 9.58 13.70
CA ILE A 312 -16.76 9.17 14.87
C ILE A 312 -15.93 10.31 15.48
N ALA A 313 -15.82 11.46 14.78
CA ALA A 313 -15.02 12.60 15.23
C ALA A 313 -15.34 13.09 16.66
N PRO A 314 -16.60 13.21 17.14
CA PRO A 314 -16.89 13.63 18.51
C PRO A 314 -16.28 12.71 19.57
N MET A 315 -16.18 11.40 19.30
CA MET A 315 -15.57 10.45 20.22
C MET A 315 -14.08 10.71 20.41
N TYR A 316 -13.38 11.16 19.37
CA TYR A 316 -11.98 11.58 19.51
C TYR A 316 -11.85 12.76 20.49
N TRP A 317 -12.69 13.79 20.38
CA TRP A 317 -12.66 14.94 21.31
C TRP A 317 -12.99 14.52 22.74
N ILE A 318 -13.97 13.63 22.94
CA ILE A 318 -14.33 13.08 24.27
C ILE A 318 -13.17 12.30 24.90
N TYR A 319 -12.45 11.48 24.14
CA TYR A 319 -11.29 10.75 24.65
C TYR A 319 -10.05 11.64 24.80
N GLY A 320 -9.90 12.68 23.97
CA GLY A 320 -8.86 13.70 24.12
C GLY A 320 -8.99 14.45 25.45
N GLU A 321 -10.19 14.92 25.79
CA GLU A 321 -10.47 15.55 27.08
C GLU A 321 -10.14 14.62 28.26
N LYS A 322 -10.51 13.34 28.18
CA LYS A 322 -10.25 12.34 29.24
C LYS A 322 -8.77 12.00 29.44
N THR A 323 -7.95 12.13 28.39
CA THR A 323 -6.54 11.69 28.40
C THR A 323 -5.54 12.84 28.45
N GLY A 324 -5.96 14.07 28.13
CA GLY A 324 -5.05 15.19 27.89
C GLY A 324 -4.21 15.04 26.62
N MET A 325 -4.50 14.05 25.77
CA MET A 325 -3.91 13.92 24.44
C MET A 325 -4.75 14.67 23.41
N ARG A 326 -4.09 15.30 22.43
CA ARG A 326 -4.80 16.12 21.44
C ARG A 326 -5.62 15.25 20.49
N PRO A 327 -6.95 15.42 20.41
CA PRO A 327 -7.81 14.56 19.62
C PRO A 327 -7.51 14.65 18.12
N GLU A 328 -7.07 15.82 17.63
CA GLU A 328 -6.77 16.03 16.22
C GLU A 328 -5.54 15.24 15.73
N ILE A 329 -4.60 14.87 16.61
CA ILE A 329 -3.49 13.97 16.26
C ILE A 329 -4.05 12.57 15.96
N LEU A 330 -4.77 11.98 16.91
CA LEU A 330 -5.27 10.61 16.77
C LEU A 330 -6.35 10.53 15.67
N TYR A 331 -7.13 11.59 15.47
CA TYR A 331 -8.10 11.64 14.37
C TYR A 331 -7.38 11.68 13.01
N THR A 332 -6.42 12.58 12.80
CA THR A 332 -5.64 12.62 11.54
C THR A 332 -4.83 11.33 11.32
N GLN A 333 -4.31 10.72 12.39
CA GLN A 333 -3.69 9.40 12.36
C GLN A 333 -4.66 8.33 11.84
N ALA A 334 -5.88 8.28 12.36
CA ALA A 334 -6.90 7.37 11.84
C ALA A 334 -7.32 7.67 10.40
N GLY A 335 -7.33 8.94 9.98
CA GLY A 335 -7.53 9.32 8.58
C GLY A 335 -6.45 8.73 7.66
N LYS A 336 -5.21 8.63 8.13
CA LYS A 336 -4.10 7.96 7.43
C LYS A 336 -4.24 6.44 7.43
N GLU A 337 -4.43 5.82 8.60
CA GLU A 337 -4.51 4.35 8.73
C GLU A 337 -5.73 3.74 8.02
N THR A 338 -6.88 4.41 8.05
CA THR A 338 -8.14 3.90 7.47
C THR A 338 -8.46 4.45 6.08
N ASN A 339 -7.61 5.30 5.50
CA ASN A 339 -7.93 6.09 4.29
C ASN A 339 -9.27 6.82 4.45
N PHE A 340 -9.39 7.64 5.50
CA PHE A 340 -10.59 8.40 5.86
C PHE A 340 -11.88 7.54 5.97
N GLY A 341 -11.77 6.40 6.66
CA GLY A 341 -12.88 5.46 6.89
C GLY A 341 -13.25 4.56 5.71
N LYS A 342 -12.41 4.49 4.67
CA LYS A 342 -12.63 3.64 3.47
C LYS A 342 -12.05 2.23 3.60
N TYR A 343 -11.08 2.02 4.49
CA TYR A 343 -10.49 0.72 4.82
C TYR A 343 -9.98 -0.06 3.59
N THR A 344 -9.18 0.60 2.75
CA THR A 344 -8.62 0.02 1.51
C THR A 344 -7.46 -0.96 1.74
N GLY A 345 -7.25 -1.43 2.97
CA GLY A 345 -6.10 -2.26 3.38
C GLY A 345 -6.52 -3.62 3.97
N ALA A 346 -5.70 -4.15 4.87
CA ALA A 346 -5.97 -5.41 5.58
C ALA A 346 -7.12 -5.27 6.58
N VAL A 347 -7.11 -4.23 7.41
CA VAL A 347 -8.21 -3.88 8.33
C VAL A 347 -9.47 -3.54 7.55
N LYS A 348 -10.62 -4.01 8.01
CA LYS A 348 -11.95 -3.82 7.39
C LYS A 348 -12.86 -2.93 8.25
N PRO A 349 -13.88 -2.27 7.66
CA PRO A 349 -14.78 -1.36 8.41
C PRO A 349 -15.41 -2.01 9.64
N GLU A 350 -15.87 -3.25 9.52
CA GLU A 350 -16.51 -4.05 10.57
C GLU A 350 -15.58 -4.40 11.75
N MET A 351 -14.26 -4.18 11.61
CA MET A 351 -13.30 -4.39 12.69
C MET A 351 -13.24 -3.20 13.66
N ASN A 352 -13.82 -2.04 13.31
CA ASN A 352 -13.79 -0.80 14.08
C ASN A 352 -12.37 -0.31 14.47
N ASN A 353 -11.32 -0.81 13.81
CA ASN A 353 -9.93 -0.59 14.20
C ASN A 353 -9.35 0.63 13.46
N TRP A 354 -9.57 1.80 14.04
CA TRP A 354 -9.18 3.09 13.45
C TRP A 354 -7.67 3.34 13.33
N ALA A 355 -6.82 2.47 13.87
CA ALA A 355 -5.40 2.75 14.08
C ALA A 355 -4.44 1.64 13.65
N GLY A 356 -4.94 0.64 12.90
CA GLY A 356 -4.11 -0.50 12.45
C GLY A 356 -3.58 -1.36 13.58
N ILE A 357 -4.22 -1.34 14.76
CA ILE A 357 -3.73 -2.00 15.97
C ILE A 357 -3.66 -3.51 15.71
N LYS A 358 -2.48 -4.11 15.94
CA LYS A 358 -2.27 -5.54 15.84
C LYS A 358 -2.82 -6.28 17.06
N ILE A 359 -3.10 -7.58 16.90
CA ILE A 359 -3.29 -8.50 18.03
C ILE A 359 -1.99 -8.65 18.86
N ALA A 360 -2.06 -9.37 19.98
CA ALA A 360 -0.91 -9.61 20.85
C ALA A 360 0.23 -10.40 20.19
N ASP A 361 -0.07 -11.34 19.28
CA ASP A 361 0.90 -12.20 18.56
C ASP A 361 0.56 -12.25 17.07
N PRO A 362 0.82 -11.19 16.30
CA PRO A 362 0.56 -11.18 14.86
C PRO A 362 1.61 -12.06 14.16
N VAL A 363 1.17 -12.88 13.22
CA VAL A 363 2.04 -13.70 12.36
C VAL A 363 2.43 -12.90 11.10
N GLY A 364 1.60 -11.94 10.69
CA GLY A 364 1.88 -11.06 9.56
C GLY A 364 0.96 -9.84 9.47
N ASP A 365 0.37 -9.64 8.30
CA ASP A 365 -0.38 -8.44 7.92
C ASP A 365 -1.78 -8.74 7.35
N ARG A 366 -2.33 -9.92 7.67
CA ARG A 366 -3.68 -10.32 7.25
C ARG A 366 -4.73 -9.66 8.15
N PRO A 367 -6.03 -9.65 7.80
CA PRO A 367 -7.08 -9.13 8.67
C PRO A 367 -7.01 -9.73 10.09
N GLU A 368 -6.84 -11.04 10.21
CA GLU A 368 -6.73 -11.76 11.49
C GLU A 368 -5.47 -11.43 12.32
N ASP A 369 -4.48 -10.74 11.75
CA ASP A 369 -3.32 -10.23 12.49
C ASP A 369 -3.61 -8.86 13.16
N HIS A 370 -4.82 -8.31 12.98
CA HIS A 370 -5.29 -7.03 13.54
C HIS A 370 -6.41 -7.21 14.57
N GLU A 371 -6.47 -6.29 15.52
CA GLU A 371 -7.50 -6.24 16.56
C GLU A 371 -8.87 -5.90 15.96
N THR A 372 -9.94 -6.45 16.54
CA THR A 372 -11.33 -6.08 16.25
C THR A 372 -11.97 -5.53 17.52
N PHE A 373 -12.68 -4.42 17.39
CA PHE A 373 -13.39 -3.77 18.49
C PHE A 373 -14.91 -3.91 18.29
N ASP A 374 -15.64 -4.20 19.38
CA ASP A 374 -17.10 -4.43 19.34
C ASP A 374 -17.88 -3.22 18.80
N THR A 375 -17.37 -2.00 19.04
CA THR A 375 -18.00 -0.74 18.64
C THR A 375 -16.98 0.23 18.02
N PRO A 376 -17.41 1.17 17.14
CA PRO A 376 -16.59 2.29 16.69
C PRO A 376 -15.93 3.05 17.84
N GLU A 377 -16.67 3.26 18.94
CA GLU A 377 -16.26 3.93 20.18
C GLU A 377 -15.14 3.19 20.91
N ASP A 378 -15.23 1.85 21.00
CA ASP A 378 -14.17 1.00 21.55
C ASP A 378 -12.93 1.00 20.68
N GLY A 379 -13.09 1.14 19.37
CA GLY A 379 -11.99 1.41 18.44
C GLY A 379 -11.23 2.70 18.77
N VAL A 380 -11.96 3.79 19.03
CA VAL A 380 -11.34 5.07 19.46
C VAL A 380 -10.67 4.92 20.81
N ARG A 381 -11.34 4.28 21.79
CA ARG A 381 -10.77 3.97 23.10
C ARG A 381 -9.48 3.15 22.98
N GLY A 382 -9.47 2.14 22.12
CA GLY A 382 -8.32 1.32 21.78
C GLY A 382 -7.17 2.14 21.20
N HIS A 383 -7.46 3.06 20.28
CA HIS A 383 -6.49 4.00 19.70
C HIS A 383 -5.85 4.89 20.77
N PHE A 384 -6.65 5.55 21.61
CA PHE A 384 -6.14 6.37 22.72
C PHE A 384 -5.31 5.56 23.71
N ASN A 385 -5.77 4.35 24.07
CA ASN A 385 -5.02 3.45 24.94
C ASN A 385 -3.68 3.02 24.30
N HIS A 386 -3.64 2.76 22.99
CA HIS A 386 -2.42 2.34 22.30
C HIS A 386 -1.41 3.48 22.18
N LEU A 387 -1.82 4.69 21.78
CA LEU A 387 -0.93 5.85 21.75
C LEU A 387 -0.49 6.28 23.16
N GLY A 388 -1.34 6.09 24.17
CA GLY A 388 -1.03 6.32 25.58
C GLY A 388 0.22 5.57 26.08
N ILE A 389 0.53 4.40 25.50
CA ILE A 389 1.76 3.66 25.79
C ILE A 389 3.01 4.48 25.44
N TYR A 390 2.98 5.19 24.32
CA TYR A 390 4.13 5.95 23.81
C TYR A 390 4.41 7.16 24.69
N CYS A 391 3.36 7.88 25.10
CA CYS A 391 3.46 9.14 25.82
C CYS A 391 3.22 9.07 27.33
N GLY A 392 2.98 7.88 27.90
CA GLY A 392 2.90 7.66 29.34
C GLY A 392 1.56 8.08 29.93
N VAL A 393 0.47 7.71 29.27
CA VAL A 393 -0.92 7.94 29.69
C VAL A 393 -1.57 6.60 30.01
N ASP A 394 -2.18 6.51 31.19
CA ASP A 394 -2.89 5.30 31.64
C ASP A 394 -4.11 4.99 30.75
N PRO A 395 -4.43 3.70 30.52
CA PRO A 395 -5.51 3.30 29.64
C PRO A 395 -6.89 3.55 30.26
N ILE A 396 -7.86 3.89 29.41
CA ILE A 396 -9.26 4.03 29.78
C ILE A 396 -9.98 2.69 29.57
N GLY A 397 -10.52 2.15 30.67
CA GLY A 397 -11.14 0.82 30.71
C GLY A 397 -10.14 -0.30 30.44
N GLU A 398 -10.65 -1.50 30.16
CA GLU A 398 -9.80 -2.65 29.82
C GLU A 398 -9.12 -2.44 28.45
N PRO A 399 -7.78 -2.39 28.37
CA PRO A 399 -7.08 -2.17 27.12
C PRO A 399 -6.99 -3.46 26.27
N HIS A 400 -6.84 -3.28 24.96
CA HIS A 400 -6.68 -4.38 24.01
C HIS A 400 -5.44 -5.25 24.31
N PRO A 401 -5.45 -6.57 24.00
CA PRO A 401 -4.39 -7.51 24.38
C PRO A 401 -2.95 -7.08 24.06
N ARG A 402 -2.71 -6.44 22.91
CA ARG A 402 -1.35 -5.98 22.53
C ARG A 402 -0.81 -4.88 23.44
N TRP A 403 -1.67 -4.08 24.07
CA TRP A 403 -1.27 -3.02 25.01
C TRP A 403 -0.33 -3.55 26.11
N TYR A 404 -0.66 -4.72 26.66
CA TYR A 404 0.11 -5.36 27.73
C TYR A 404 1.54 -5.75 27.34
N LYS A 405 1.82 -5.94 26.04
CA LYS A 405 3.16 -6.23 25.52
C LYS A 405 3.91 -4.97 25.11
N THR A 406 3.25 -4.06 24.39
CA THR A 406 3.91 -2.85 23.89
C THR A 406 4.38 -1.95 25.04
N LYS A 407 3.69 -1.96 26.20
CA LYS A 407 4.13 -1.25 27.41
C LYS A 407 5.40 -1.79 28.07
N GLU A 408 5.85 -2.99 27.72
CA GLU A 408 7.09 -3.60 28.27
C GLU A 408 8.34 -3.14 27.51
N ALA A 409 8.19 -2.36 26.43
CA ALA A 409 9.30 -1.79 25.68
C ALA A 409 10.02 -0.69 26.48
N GLU A 410 11.35 -0.63 26.38
CA GLU A 410 12.19 0.33 27.13
C GLU A 410 11.88 1.80 26.83
N TRP A 411 11.30 2.10 25.66
CA TRP A 411 10.89 3.45 25.25
C TRP A 411 9.46 3.82 25.68
N ALA A 412 8.69 2.90 26.27
CA ALA A 412 7.31 3.17 26.69
C ALA A 412 7.27 4.35 27.68
N GLY A 413 6.35 5.29 27.44
CA GLY A 413 6.21 6.51 28.23
C GLY A 413 7.12 7.68 27.84
N THR A 414 8.16 7.46 27.01
CA THR A 414 9.17 8.49 26.73
C THR A 414 8.78 9.47 25.61
N ILE A 415 7.87 9.11 24.72
CA ILE A 415 7.58 9.86 23.47
C ILE A 415 6.60 11.00 23.74
N GLN A 416 7.08 12.25 23.65
CA GLN A 416 6.24 13.44 23.91
C GLN A 416 5.72 14.14 22.65
N TYR A 417 6.26 13.80 21.47
CA TYR A 417 6.04 14.53 20.22
C TYR A 417 5.61 13.62 19.07
N VAL A 418 4.79 14.14 18.14
CA VAL A 418 4.24 13.37 17.02
C VAL A 418 5.33 12.89 16.07
N GLU A 419 6.32 13.74 15.79
CA GLU A 419 7.41 13.49 14.85
C GLU A 419 8.36 12.38 15.33
N ASP A 420 8.31 12.04 16.62
CA ASP A 420 9.08 10.95 17.24
C ASP A 420 8.34 9.59 17.21
N LEU A 421 7.12 9.53 16.64
CA LEU A 421 6.43 8.26 16.35
C LEU A 421 7.05 7.51 15.17
N GLY A 422 7.85 8.17 14.33
CA GLY A 422 8.57 7.55 13.22
C GLY A 422 9.65 6.58 13.71
N GLY A 423 9.63 5.35 13.17
CA GLY A 423 10.50 4.24 13.62
C GLY A 423 9.96 3.45 14.82
N LEU A 424 8.93 3.94 15.52
CA LEU A 424 8.32 3.27 16.68
C LEU A 424 6.89 2.80 16.41
N TRP A 425 6.00 3.72 16.01
CA TRP A 425 4.63 3.37 15.63
C TRP A 425 4.61 2.68 14.25
N ALA A 426 5.34 3.24 13.30
CA ALA A 426 5.54 2.67 11.97
C ALA A 426 7.03 2.68 11.62
N PRO A 427 7.55 1.69 10.85
CA PRO A 427 8.97 1.63 10.48
C PRO A 427 9.49 2.84 9.68
N ASN A 428 8.61 3.62 9.06
CA ASN A 428 8.98 4.81 8.29
C ASN A 428 9.31 5.99 9.23
N PRO A 429 10.53 6.58 9.17
CA PRO A 429 10.90 7.74 9.98
C PRO A 429 10.10 9.01 9.65
N ASP A 430 9.53 9.14 8.43
CA ASP A 430 8.65 10.27 8.06
C ASP A 430 7.23 10.13 8.64
N TYR A 431 6.91 9.04 9.36
CA TYR A 431 5.54 8.76 9.78
C TYR A 431 4.91 9.90 10.60
N GLY A 432 5.59 10.36 11.65
CA GLY A 432 5.08 11.44 12.49
C GLY A 432 5.09 12.80 11.78
N ILE A 433 6.15 13.08 11.02
CA ILE A 433 6.30 14.31 10.22
C ILE A 433 5.16 14.44 9.20
N SER A 434 4.83 13.35 8.49
CA SER A 434 3.72 13.30 7.52
C SER A 434 2.33 13.50 8.16
N ILE A 435 2.10 13.08 9.41
CA ILE A 435 0.85 13.41 10.13
C ILE A 435 0.69 14.94 10.24
N ILE A 436 1.76 15.64 10.62
CA ILE A 436 1.73 17.10 10.72
C ILE A 436 1.60 17.74 9.33
N ARG A 437 2.50 17.35 8.41
CA ARG A 437 2.65 17.94 7.07
C ARG A 437 1.41 17.75 6.18
N ASP A 438 0.91 16.51 6.09
CA ASP A 438 -0.04 16.09 5.05
C ASP A 438 -1.50 16.05 5.55
N TYR A 439 -1.72 16.11 6.87
CA TYR A 439 -3.04 16.03 7.50
C TYR A 439 -3.31 17.22 8.44
N MET A 440 -2.55 17.39 9.54
CA MET A 440 -2.91 18.39 10.57
C MET A 440 -2.80 19.84 10.07
N ARG A 441 -1.82 20.19 9.24
CA ARG A 441 -1.73 21.53 8.61
C ARG A 441 -2.99 21.87 7.81
N ASP A 442 -3.54 20.92 7.05
CA ASP A 442 -4.76 21.10 6.25
C ASP A 442 -6.04 21.10 7.12
N LEU A 443 -6.04 20.35 8.24
CA LEU A 443 -7.11 20.41 9.25
C LEU A 443 -7.17 21.81 9.88
N TYR A 444 -6.07 22.36 10.37
CA TYR A 444 -6.05 23.71 10.96
C TYR A 444 -6.37 24.81 9.95
N ASN A 445 -5.98 24.65 8.69
CA ASN A 445 -6.33 25.59 7.62
C ASN A 445 -7.77 25.44 7.12
N THR A 446 -8.52 24.43 7.57
CA THR A 446 -9.94 24.29 7.22
C THR A 446 -10.77 25.26 8.06
N PRO A 447 -11.62 26.12 7.47
CA PRO A 447 -12.50 27.00 8.22
C PRO A 447 -13.45 26.24 9.14
N VAL A 448 -13.70 26.77 10.33
CA VAL A 448 -14.72 26.23 11.23
C VAL A 448 -16.10 26.57 10.64
N PRO A 449 -16.98 25.59 10.33
CA PRO A 449 -18.34 25.88 9.87
C PRO A 449 -19.18 26.50 10.98
N SER A 450 -20.40 26.95 10.66
CA SER A 450 -21.38 27.25 11.72
C SER A 450 -21.81 25.96 12.45
N GLU A 451 -22.44 26.10 13.62
CA GLU A 451 -22.98 24.95 14.34
C GLU A 451 -24.24 24.41 13.69
N GLU A 452 -25.11 25.33 13.26
CA GLU A 452 -26.34 25.07 12.50
C GLU A 452 -26.03 24.28 11.22
N ASP A 453 -25.12 24.77 10.37
CA ASP A 453 -24.80 24.10 9.10
C ASP A 453 -24.26 22.68 9.30
N MET A 454 -23.40 22.47 10.30
CA MET A 454 -22.85 21.14 10.60
C MET A 454 -23.93 20.20 11.12
N ASN A 455 -24.76 20.66 12.07
CA ASN A 455 -25.82 19.85 12.66
C ASN A 455 -26.87 19.47 11.61
N THR A 456 -27.38 20.43 10.82
CA THR A 456 -28.32 20.16 9.72
C THR A 456 -27.74 19.18 8.71
N SER A 457 -26.46 19.30 8.34
CA SER A 457 -25.82 18.38 7.39
C SER A 457 -25.66 16.96 7.95
N LEU A 458 -25.41 16.81 9.26
CA LEU A 458 -25.34 15.52 9.94
C LEU A 458 -26.74 14.90 10.09
N GLU A 459 -27.74 15.68 10.51
CA GLU A 459 -29.13 15.25 10.64
C GLU A 459 -29.68 14.75 9.31
N PHE A 460 -29.52 15.52 8.24
CA PHE A 460 -29.87 15.11 6.89
C PHE A 460 -29.12 13.83 6.47
N SER A 461 -27.81 13.76 6.69
CA SER A 461 -27.01 12.57 6.34
C SER A 461 -27.43 11.32 7.11
N ASN A 462 -27.89 11.47 8.36
CA ASN A 462 -28.45 10.38 9.17
C ASN A 462 -29.85 9.98 8.70
N GLY A 463 -30.63 10.90 8.12
CA GLY A 463 -31.94 10.61 7.51
C GLY A 463 -31.79 9.75 6.24
N VAL A 464 -30.82 10.06 5.39
CA VAL A 464 -30.52 9.26 4.18
C VAL A 464 -30.08 7.84 4.56
N GLU A 465 -29.23 7.67 5.59
CA GLU A 465 -28.73 6.37 6.03
C GLU A 465 -29.77 5.50 6.77
N GLN A 466 -30.95 6.05 7.09
CA GLN A 466 -32.08 5.30 7.66
C GLN A 466 -33.02 4.68 6.60
N LEU A 467 -32.82 5.00 5.32
CA LEU A 467 -33.55 4.36 4.24
C LEU A 467 -33.09 2.89 4.04
N PRO A 468 -33.99 2.01 3.56
CA PRO A 468 -33.58 0.74 2.94
C PRO A 468 -32.59 0.94 1.79
N GLU A 469 -31.83 -0.11 1.45
CA GLU A 469 -31.02 -0.11 0.22
C GLU A 469 -31.94 0.11 -1.01
N VAL A 470 -31.41 0.70 -2.09
CA VAL A 470 -32.23 1.17 -3.22
C VAL A 470 -32.92 0.03 -3.98
N GLU A 471 -32.39 -1.18 -3.85
CA GLU A 471 -32.94 -2.45 -4.30
C GLU A 471 -34.12 -2.95 -3.45
N GLU A 472 -34.21 -2.53 -2.19
CA GLU A 472 -35.28 -2.89 -1.23
C GLU A 472 -36.41 -1.86 -1.17
N LEU A 473 -36.20 -0.63 -1.69
CA LEU A 473 -37.19 0.45 -1.69
C LEU A 473 -38.46 0.12 -2.48
N THR A 474 -39.60 0.40 -1.85
CA THR A 474 -40.96 0.14 -2.34
C THR A 474 -41.73 1.43 -2.64
N ILE A 475 -42.93 1.31 -3.22
CA ILE A 475 -43.78 2.50 -3.45
C ILE A 475 -44.23 3.17 -2.15
N ASP A 476 -44.26 2.46 -1.02
CA ASP A 476 -44.60 3.04 0.29
C ASP A 476 -43.51 4.02 0.78
N ASP A 477 -42.27 3.86 0.32
CA ASP A 477 -41.13 4.74 0.62
C ASP A 477 -41.13 6.02 -0.24
N LEU A 478 -42.00 6.11 -1.25
CA LEU A 478 -41.99 7.16 -2.28
C LEU A 478 -42.09 8.58 -1.72
N GLU A 479 -42.93 8.81 -0.71
CA GLU A 479 -43.06 10.12 -0.06
C GLU A 479 -41.78 10.49 0.70
N LEU A 480 -41.16 9.53 1.40
CA LEU A 480 -39.94 9.75 2.16
C LEU A 480 -38.75 10.07 1.24
N VAL A 481 -38.61 9.34 0.13
CA VAL A 481 -37.56 9.61 -0.88
C VAL A 481 -37.78 10.97 -1.55
N GLN A 482 -39.02 11.34 -1.90
CA GLN A 482 -39.31 12.67 -2.43
C GLN A 482 -38.97 13.79 -1.45
N ASN A 483 -39.28 13.60 -0.16
CA ASN A 483 -38.95 14.57 0.88
C ASN A 483 -37.43 14.75 1.03
N ILE A 484 -36.66 13.66 1.06
CA ILE A 484 -35.18 13.69 1.14
C ILE A 484 -34.57 14.41 -0.08
N ILE A 485 -35.03 14.10 -1.30
CA ILE A 485 -34.53 14.78 -2.50
C ILE A 485 -34.90 16.26 -2.52
N ASN A 486 -36.13 16.61 -2.14
CA ASN A 486 -36.56 18.00 -2.05
C ASN A 486 -35.80 18.78 -0.96
N GLU A 487 -35.52 18.16 0.18
CA GLU A 487 -34.71 18.76 1.24
C GLU A 487 -33.30 19.06 0.73
N TYR A 488 -32.64 18.07 0.11
CA TYR A 488 -31.32 18.26 -0.46
C TYR A 488 -31.27 19.32 -1.57
N ASP A 489 -32.23 19.35 -2.49
CA ASP A 489 -32.21 20.28 -3.61
C ASP A 489 -32.65 21.69 -3.23
N ASN A 490 -33.77 21.82 -2.51
CA ASN A 490 -34.49 23.08 -2.36
C ASN A 490 -34.44 23.68 -0.94
N VAL A 491 -34.05 22.92 0.08
CA VAL A 491 -34.01 23.39 1.48
C VAL A 491 -32.58 23.63 1.95
N LEU A 492 -31.67 22.68 1.74
CA LEU A 492 -30.28 22.81 2.18
C LEU A 492 -29.53 23.92 1.44
N THR A 493 -28.71 24.68 2.16
CA THR A 493 -27.83 25.70 1.59
C THR A 493 -26.58 25.08 0.95
N ASP A 494 -25.90 25.79 0.06
CA ASP A 494 -24.64 25.32 -0.53
C ASP A 494 -23.56 25.02 0.53
N SER A 495 -23.55 25.78 1.64
CA SER A 495 -22.67 25.54 2.79
C SER A 495 -22.99 24.22 3.50
N GLN A 496 -24.26 23.87 3.64
CA GLN A 496 -24.69 22.58 4.20
C GLN A 496 -24.40 21.43 3.23
N LYS A 497 -24.73 21.58 1.94
CA LYS A 497 -24.41 20.57 0.92
C LYS A 497 -22.90 20.31 0.81
N ALA A 498 -22.05 21.31 1.06
CA ALA A 498 -20.60 21.14 1.11
C ALA A 498 -20.13 20.23 2.27
N LEU A 499 -20.88 20.15 3.38
CA LEU A 499 -20.58 19.34 4.57
C LEU A 499 -21.17 17.92 4.52
N ILE A 500 -21.93 17.56 3.48
CA ILE A 500 -22.44 16.19 3.32
C ILE A 500 -21.33 15.25 2.78
N PRO A 501 -21.09 14.07 3.40
CA PRO A 501 -20.10 13.09 2.95
C PRO A 501 -20.34 12.57 1.53
N TYR A 502 -19.29 12.11 0.83
CA TYR A 502 -19.41 11.69 -0.57
C TYR A 502 -20.39 10.52 -0.75
N ASN A 503 -20.31 9.50 0.11
CA ASN A 503 -21.16 8.30 0.00
C ASN A 503 -22.66 8.60 0.21
N ILE A 504 -23.00 9.69 0.89
CA ILE A 504 -24.40 10.15 1.03
C ILE A 504 -24.86 10.88 -0.24
N LYS A 505 -23.97 11.62 -0.90
CA LYS A 505 -24.25 12.23 -2.21
C LYS A 505 -24.44 11.16 -3.30
N ASP A 506 -23.68 10.08 -3.22
CA ASP A 506 -23.84 8.92 -4.10
C ASP A 506 -25.24 8.28 -3.90
N SER A 507 -25.65 8.00 -2.65
CA SER A 507 -27.01 7.49 -2.36
C SER A 507 -28.11 8.44 -2.81
N ILE A 508 -27.94 9.75 -2.69
CA ILE A 508 -28.91 10.75 -3.20
C ILE A 508 -29.08 10.65 -4.72
N GLU A 509 -28.02 10.36 -5.47
CA GLU A 509 -28.10 10.14 -6.91
C GLU A 509 -28.81 8.82 -7.24
N GLU A 510 -28.56 7.75 -6.48
CA GLU A 510 -29.29 6.48 -6.62
C GLU A 510 -30.79 6.66 -6.35
N LEU A 511 -31.15 7.45 -5.32
CA LEU A 511 -32.53 7.83 -4.99
C LEU A 511 -33.21 8.68 -6.08
N ARG A 512 -32.49 9.61 -6.73
CA ARG A 512 -33.01 10.32 -7.93
C ARG A 512 -33.29 9.35 -9.06
N ASN A 513 -32.36 8.43 -9.33
CA ASN A 513 -32.52 7.42 -10.37
C ASN A 513 -33.66 6.45 -10.06
N TRP A 514 -33.93 6.17 -8.77
CA TRP A 514 -35.12 5.48 -8.31
C TRP A 514 -36.39 6.29 -8.60
N LEU A 515 -36.50 7.55 -8.17
CA LEU A 515 -37.65 8.44 -8.45
C LEU A 515 -37.97 8.56 -9.95
N ASN A 516 -36.94 8.61 -10.79
CA ASN A 516 -37.07 8.72 -12.25
C ASN A 516 -37.59 7.44 -12.94
N ARG A 517 -37.84 6.34 -12.20
CA ARG A 517 -38.49 5.12 -12.73
C ARG A 517 -39.98 5.30 -13.06
N GLY A 518 -40.58 6.46 -12.80
CA GLY A 518 -41.92 6.81 -13.30
C GLY A 518 -43.07 6.28 -12.43
N PHE A 519 -43.08 6.60 -11.14
CA PHE A 519 -44.10 6.12 -10.19
C PHE A 519 -45.54 6.54 -10.50
N GLY A 520 -45.78 7.59 -11.30
CA GLY A 520 -47.13 8.01 -11.67
C GLY A 520 -47.90 6.90 -12.41
N ASP A 521 -47.25 6.23 -13.37
CA ASP A 521 -47.85 5.14 -14.13
C ASP A 521 -48.06 3.90 -13.25
N ILE A 522 -47.14 3.64 -12.31
CA ILE A 522 -47.22 2.52 -11.36
C ILE A 522 -48.41 2.72 -10.40
N GLN A 523 -48.56 3.92 -9.84
CA GLN A 523 -49.66 4.24 -8.95
C GLN A 523 -51.01 4.17 -9.68
N GLU A 524 -51.12 4.66 -10.92
CA GLU A 524 -52.34 4.51 -11.73
C GLU A 524 -52.74 3.03 -11.88
N VAL A 525 -51.77 2.14 -12.11
CA VAL A 525 -52.01 0.69 -12.21
C VAL A 525 -52.44 0.08 -10.88
N ILE A 526 -51.77 0.41 -9.77
CA ILE A 526 -52.16 -0.06 -8.42
C ILE A 526 -53.59 0.39 -8.09
N ASP A 527 -53.90 1.66 -8.34
CA ASP A 527 -55.21 2.29 -8.18
C ASP A 527 -56.32 1.63 -9.01
N LEU A 528 -55.99 1.20 -10.24
CA LEU A 528 -56.93 0.50 -11.12
C LEU A 528 -57.21 -0.91 -10.61
N ILE A 529 -56.19 -1.64 -10.15
CA ILE A 529 -56.30 -3.00 -9.62
C ILE A 529 -57.04 -3.01 -8.27
N GLU A 530 -56.80 -2.02 -7.40
CA GLU A 530 -57.46 -1.94 -6.08
C GLU A 530 -58.97 -1.72 -6.22
N LYS A 531 -59.40 -0.91 -7.20
CA LYS A 531 -60.81 -0.62 -7.51
C LYS A 531 -61.57 -1.83 -8.06
N LEU A 532 -60.90 -2.89 -8.51
CA LEU A 532 -61.57 -4.11 -8.99
C LEU A 532 -62.33 -4.80 -7.84
N PRO A 533 -63.54 -5.34 -8.08
CA PRO A 533 -64.21 -6.20 -7.10
C PRO A 533 -63.37 -7.42 -6.73
N GLU A 534 -63.62 -7.95 -5.52
CA GLU A 534 -63.08 -9.25 -5.13
C GLU A 534 -63.61 -10.36 -6.05
N ALA A 535 -62.79 -11.37 -6.36
CA ALA A 535 -63.12 -12.40 -7.36
C ALA A 535 -64.47 -13.12 -7.12
N LYS A 536 -64.91 -13.25 -5.86
CA LYS A 536 -66.22 -13.82 -5.49
C LYS A 536 -67.42 -12.96 -5.90
N ASP A 537 -67.25 -11.64 -5.98
CA ASP A 537 -68.28 -10.64 -6.27
C ASP A 537 -68.16 -10.10 -7.72
N LEU A 538 -67.10 -10.51 -8.42
CA LEU A 538 -66.82 -10.17 -9.82
C LEU A 538 -67.88 -10.74 -10.76
N LYS A 539 -68.17 -9.98 -11.82
CA LYS A 539 -69.18 -10.29 -12.84
C LYS A 539 -68.74 -9.79 -14.21
N MET A 540 -69.40 -10.27 -15.26
CA MET A 540 -69.15 -9.92 -16.66
C MET A 540 -69.16 -8.40 -16.94
N GLU A 541 -69.96 -7.62 -16.22
CA GLU A 541 -70.01 -6.15 -16.32
C GLU A 541 -68.69 -5.43 -15.95
N HIS A 542 -67.78 -6.09 -15.23
CA HIS A 542 -66.47 -5.53 -14.82
C HIS A 542 -65.32 -5.89 -15.78
N LYS A 543 -65.58 -6.66 -16.84
CA LYS A 543 -64.53 -7.11 -17.78
C LYS A 543 -63.69 -5.96 -18.34
N GLU A 544 -64.33 -4.89 -18.80
CA GLU A 544 -63.64 -3.72 -19.37
C GLU A 544 -62.73 -3.01 -18.34
N GLU A 545 -62.97 -3.19 -17.04
CA GLU A 545 -62.15 -2.61 -15.97
C GLU A 545 -60.92 -3.49 -15.68
N VAL A 546 -61.10 -4.82 -15.66
CA VAL A 546 -60.01 -5.80 -15.56
C VAL A 546 -59.07 -5.69 -16.77
N GLU A 547 -59.62 -5.66 -17.99
CA GLU A 547 -58.84 -5.48 -19.22
C GLU A 547 -58.11 -4.13 -19.26
N ARG A 548 -58.68 -3.07 -18.68
CA ARG A 548 -58.05 -1.75 -18.56
C ARG A 548 -56.90 -1.77 -17.55
N ALA A 549 -57.08 -2.42 -16.40
CA ALA A 549 -56.03 -2.61 -15.41
C ALA A 549 -54.83 -3.40 -15.98
N ARG A 550 -55.09 -4.52 -16.69
CA ARG A 550 -54.05 -5.26 -17.42
C ARG A 550 -53.40 -4.44 -18.53
N SER A 551 -54.19 -3.69 -19.31
CA SER A 551 -53.66 -2.84 -20.38
C SER A 551 -52.82 -1.67 -19.87
N ALA A 552 -53.06 -1.19 -18.65
CA ALA A 552 -52.23 -0.22 -17.97
C ALA A 552 -50.94 -0.89 -17.43
N PHE A 553 -51.09 -2.03 -16.74
CA PHE A 553 -49.95 -2.83 -16.26
C PHE A 553 -49.00 -3.22 -17.39
N GLU A 554 -49.48 -3.64 -18.56
CA GLU A 554 -48.61 -4.07 -19.65
C GLU A 554 -47.77 -2.96 -20.29
N LYS A 555 -48.17 -1.69 -20.15
CA LYS A 555 -47.40 -0.53 -20.61
C LYS A 555 -46.20 -0.22 -19.72
N LEU A 556 -46.21 -0.69 -18.47
CA LEU A 556 -45.10 -0.52 -17.54
C LEU A 556 -43.84 -1.24 -18.05
N SER A 557 -42.66 -0.69 -17.76
CA SER A 557 -41.37 -1.36 -17.97
C SER A 557 -41.24 -2.60 -17.08
N GLN A 558 -40.23 -3.44 -17.32
CA GLN A 558 -40.02 -4.64 -16.49
C GLN A 558 -39.72 -4.27 -15.03
N GLU A 559 -38.97 -3.19 -14.83
CA GLU A 559 -38.62 -2.62 -13.53
C GLU A 559 -39.86 -2.04 -12.82
N GLN A 560 -40.71 -1.33 -13.57
CA GLN A 560 -41.98 -0.79 -13.05
C GLN A 560 -42.99 -1.90 -12.68
N LYS A 561 -43.08 -2.98 -13.47
CA LYS A 561 -43.98 -4.13 -13.22
C LYS A 561 -43.68 -4.85 -11.90
N ILE A 562 -42.41 -4.91 -11.50
CA ILE A 562 -41.98 -5.53 -10.24
C ILE A 562 -42.49 -4.74 -9.02
N LEU A 563 -42.74 -3.43 -9.16
CA LEU A 563 -43.17 -2.54 -8.08
C LEU A 563 -44.71 -2.49 -7.89
N VAL A 564 -45.49 -3.19 -8.71
CA VAL A 564 -46.97 -3.24 -8.59
C VAL A 564 -47.34 -4.27 -7.51
N SER A 565 -47.55 -3.79 -6.29
CA SER A 565 -47.74 -4.62 -5.09
C SER A 565 -49.00 -5.50 -5.08
N ASN A 566 -50.04 -5.15 -5.84
CA ASN A 566 -51.33 -5.83 -5.84
C ASN A 566 -51.59 -6.71 -7.09
N ILE A 567 -50.54 -7.06 -7.85
CA ILE A 567 -50.63 -7.84 -9.10
C ILE A 567 -51.39 -9.18 -8.96
N ASP A 568 -51.33 -9.84 -7.81
CA ASP A 568 -52.05 -11.09 -7.56
C ASP A 568 -53.59 -10.93 -7.69
N LYS A 569 -54.13 -9.79 -7.22
CA LYS A 569 -55.57 -9.49 -7.35
C LYS A 569 -55.99 -9.31 -8.82
N LEU A 570 -55.11 -8.76 -9.66
CA LEU A 570 -55.36 -8.69 -11.10
C LEU A 570 -55.38 -10.09 -11.72
N ILE A 571 -54.43 -10.96 -11.36
CA ILE A 571 -54.37 -12.34 -11.86
C ILE A 571 -55.62 -13.15 -11.44
N GLU A 572 -56.07 -13.02 -10.20
CA GLU A 572 -57.28 -13.71 -9.71
C GLU A 572 -58.55 -13.21 -10.42
N THR A 573 -58.69 -11.89 -10.62
CA THR A 573 -59.85 -11.32 -11.31
C THR A 573 -59.89 -11.67 -12.80
N GLU A 574 -58.74 -11.75 -13.48
CA GLU A 574 -58.64 -12.23 -14.86
C GLU A 574 -59.06 -13.70 -15.01
N GLN A 575 -58.57 -14.58 -14.13
CA GLN A 575 -58.97 -15.99 -14.13
C GLN A 575 -60.48 -16.12 -13.95
N ARG A 576 -61.06 -15.32 -13.05
CA ARG A 576 -62.50 -15.33 -12.81
C ARG A 576 -63.33 -14.81 -13.98
N ILE A 577 -62.87 -13.79 -14.71
CA ILE A 577 -63.52 -13.34 -15.94
C ILE A 577 -63.51 -14.47 -16.99
N ALA A 578 -62.38 -15.16 -17.18
CA ALA A 578 -62.29 -16.29 -18.12
C ALA A 578 -63.21 -17.47 -17.74
N GLU A 579 -63.39 -17.76 -16.45
CA GLU A 579 -64.39 -18.74 -15.97
C GLU A 579 -65.83 -18.32 -16.30
N LEU A 580 -66.16 -17.03 -16.11
CA LEU A 580 -67.49 -16.50 -16.38
C LEU A 580 -67.81 -16.56 -17.88
N GLU A 581 -66.87 -16.15 -18.74
CA GLU A 581 -66.99 -16.29 -20.20
C GLU A 581 -67.17 -17.74 -20.64
N GLY A 582 -66.40 -18.67 -20.07
CA GLY A 582 -66.56 -20.11 -20.33
C GLY A 582 -67.86 -20.71 -19.79
N SER A 583 -68.65 -19.96 -19.01
CA SER A 583 -69.94 -20.38 -18.47
C SER A 583 -71.15 -19.78 -19.18
N GLU A 584 -70.99 -18.70 -19.94
CA GLU A 584 -72.10 -18.10 -20.74
C GLU A 584 -72.51 -18.97 -21.95
N ASP A 585 -71.67 -19.91 -22.39
CA ASP A 585 -71.91 -20.83 -23.51
C ASP A 585 -72.92 -21.98 -23.22
N LEU A 586 -73.63 -21.98 -22.08
CA LEU A 586 -74.41 -23.15 -21.60
C LEU A 586 -75.89 -22.95 -21.19
N ASP A 587 -76.55 -21.82 -21.48
CA ASP A 587 -77.99 -21.63 -21.18
C ASP A 587 -78.83 -21.09 -22.36
N GLU A 588 -79.33 -21.97 -23.25
CA GLU A 588 -80.78 -22.15 -23.57
C GLU A 588 -81.03 -23.22 -24.68
N PRO A 589 -82.23 -23.85 -24.76
CA PRO A 589 -82.41 -25.14 -25.47
C PRO A 589 -83.07 -25.06 -26.87
N THR A 590 -82.56 -25.87 -27.82
CA THR A 590 -83.32 -26.37 -28.99
C THR A 590 -82.90 -27.81 -29.40
N ASP A 591 -83.83 -28.58 -29.95
CA ASP A 591 -83.74 -30.00 -30.39
C ASP A 591 -84.84 -30.24 -31.47
N PRO A 592 -84.82 -31.26 -32.37
CA PRO A 592 -83.80 -32.25 -32.80
C PRO A 592 -83.41 -32.09 -34.31
N GLU A 593 -82.59 -32.88 -35.03
CA GLU A 593 -82.22 -34.32 -35.09
C GLU A 593 -80.74 -34.48 -35.61
N LYS A 594 -79.82 -35.28 -35.00
CA LYS A 594 -79.49 -36.73 -35.22
C LYS A 594 -78.60 -37.04 -36.47
N PRO A 595 -77.71 -38.09 -36.53
CA PRO A 595 -77.27 -39.16 -35.58
C PRO A 595 -75.77 -39.00 -35.15
N GLU A 596 -75.05 -39.88 -34.42
CA GLU A 596 -75.19 -41.32 -34.08
C GLU A 596 -74.55 -41.68 -32.71
N LYS A 597 -74.59 -42.97 -32.29
CA LYS A 597 -74.35 -43.47 -30.91
C LYS A 597 -73.80 -44.93 -30.95
N PRO A 598 -73.37 -45.58 -29.83
CA PRO A 598 -72.16 -45.39 -29.00
C PRO A 598 -71.35 -46.71 -28.81
N GLU A 599 -70.38 -46.78 -27.89
CA GLU A 599 -70.52 -47.55 -26.62
C GLU A 599 -69.32 -47.42 -25.63
N LYS A 600 -69.66 -47.50 -24.34
CA LYS A 600 -68.79 -47.61 -23.13
C LYS A 600 -68.69 -49.13 -22.79
N PRO A 601 -67.71 -49.66 -22.01
CA PRO A 601 -67.86 -49.55 -20.53
C PRO A 601 -66.66 -49.82 -19.57
N LYS A 602 -66.85 -49.32 -18.33
CA LYS A 602 -66.55 -49.92 -16.98
C LYS A 602 -65.12 -49.99 -16.40
N ASP A 603 -64.97 -49.24 -15.32
CA ASP A 603 -64.19 -49.48 -14.08
C ASP A 603 -64.69 -50.69 -13.24
N PRO A 604 -64.04 -51.08 -12.10
CA PRO A 604 -62.63 -50.96 -11.68
C PRO A 604 -62.06 -52.27 -11.03
N LYS A 605 -60.74 -52.32 -10.70
CA LYS A 605 -60.16 -52.76 -9.39
C LYS A 605 -58.63 -53.08 -9.39
N GLU A 606 -57.99 -52.74 -8.26
CA GLU A 606 -56.72 -53.26 -7.70
C GLU A 606 -56.81 -54.73 -7.19
N PRO A 607 -55.76 -55.39 -6.62
CA PRO A 607 -54.30 -55.09 -6.57
C PRO A 607 -53.37 -56.33 -6.79
N LYS A 608 -52.02 -56.16 -6.81
CA LYS A 608 -51.00 -56.84 -5.95
C LYS A 608 -49.56 -56.94 -6.54
N ASP A 609 -48.59 -56.82 -5.62
CA ASP A 609 -47.11 -56.99 -5.71
C ASP A 609 -46.70 -58.50 -5.73
N PRO A 610 -45.48 -58.92 -6.18
CA PRO A 610 -44.32 -59.07 -5.25
C PRO A 610 -42.86 -59.04 -5.82
N SER A 611 -41.93 -58.40 -5.07
CA SER A 611 -40.53 -58.85 -4.76
C SER A 611 -39.46 -59.00 -5.91
N ASP A 612 -38.12 -59.00 -5.72
CA ASP A 612 -37.27 -59.15 -4.50
C ASP A 612 -35.78 -58.65 -4.66
N SER A 613 -35.11 -58.38 -3.53
CA SER A 613 -33.63 -58.40 -3.25
C SER A 613 -32.69 -57.35 -3.89
N ASN A 614 -31.59 -56.87 -3.27
CA ASN A 614 -30.80 -57.23 -2.05
C ASN A 614 -30.42 -55.95 -1.24
N LYS A 615 -30.43 -55.91 0.11
CA LYS A 615 -29.38 -56.31 1.12
C LYS A 615 -28.08 -55.45 1.05
N SER A 616 -27.46 -54.89 2.11
CA SER A 616 -27.50 -54.99 3.59
C SER A 616 -26.88 -53.69 4.21
N GLY A 617 -26.90 -53.31 5.50
CA GLY A 617 -27.54 -53.83 6.73
C GLY A 617 -26.55 -53.92 7.94
N ASN A 618 -26.96 -53.45 9.14
CA ASN A 618 -26.21 -53.25 10.42
C ASN A 618 -25.19 -52.08 10.48
N GLY A 619 -24.96 -51.39 11.62
CA GLY A 619 -25.69 -51.42 12.90
C GLY A 619 -25.01 -50.67 14.09
N LYS A 620 -25.85 -50.10 14.99
CA LYS A 620 -25.67 -49.84 16.45
C LYS A 620 -24.34 -49.28 17.06
N LYS A 621 -24.50 -48.06 17.64
CA LYS A 621 -24.12 -47.65 19.04
C LYS A 621 -22.62 -47.30 19.34
N PRO A 622 -22.27 -46.70 20.50
CA PRO A 622 -21.61 -45.38 20.50
C PRO A 622 -20.28 -45.28 21.28
N VAL A 623 -19.45 -44.28 21.01
CA VAL A 623 -18.37 -43.84 21.92
C VAL A 623 -18.15 -42.32 21.87
N SER A 624 -18.18 -41.69 23.04
CA SER A 624 -17.36 -40.54 23.47
C SER A 624 -16.73 -40.96 24.81
N PRO A 625 -15.80 -40.20 25.45
CA PRO A 625 -15.02 -39.05 25.03
C PRO A 625 -13.50 -39.26 25.30
N LYS A 626 -12.70 -38.18 25.17
CA LYS A 626 -11.42 -37.82 25.85
C LYS A 626 -10.88 -36.58 25.12
N GLU A 627 -10.66 -35.40 25.69
CA GLU A 627 -10.26 -34.99 27.06
C GLU A 627 -8.85 -35.47 27.46
N GLU A 628 -7.89 -34.55 27.31
CA GLU A 628 -6.65 -34.25 28.06
C GLU A 628 -5.78 -33.39 27.10
N SER A 629 -5.73 -32.06 27.24
CA SER A 629 -4.89 -31.29 28.18
C SER A 629 -3.39 -31.59 28.06
N ASP A 630 -2.60 -30.60 27.61
CA ASP A 630 -1.42 -30.17 28.35
C ASP A 630 -0.91 -28.78 27.90
N LYS A 631 -0.49 -28.01 28.91
CA LYS A 631 0.30 -26.77 28.89
C LYS A 631 1.36 -26.94 29.99
N PRO A 632 2.41 -26.11 30.04
CA PRO A 632 3.20 -25.53 28.96
C PRO A 632 4.69 -25.84 29.16
N GLU A 633 5.56 -25.54 28.19
CA GLU A 633 6.98 -25.32 28.50
C GLU A 633 7.48 -24.01 27.89
N ASP A 634 8.27 -23.31 28.69
CA ASP A 634 8.94 -22.06 28.35
C ASP A 634 9.86 -22.22 27.14
N ASN A 635 9.85 -21.26 26.23
CA ASN A 635 11.12 -20.81 25.68
C ASN A 635 11.13 -19.30 25.43
N LYS A 636 12.16 -18.64 25.97
CA LYS A 636 12.31 -17.19 25.93
C LYS A 636 13.02 -16.77 24.64
N GLY A 637 12.54 -15.67 24.06
CA GLY A 637 13.35 -14.80 23.21
C GLY A 637 13.40 -15.18 21.74
N ILE A 638 12.63 -14.44 20.94
CA ILE A 638 13.10 -13.50 19.89
C ILE A 638 11.83 -12.88 19.29
N LEU A 639 11.67 -11.56 19.40
CA LEU A 639 10.52 -10.85 18.81
C LEU A 639 10.71 -10.72 17.30
N PRO A 640 9.74 -11.12 16.45
CA PRO A 640 9.82 -10.89 15.02
C PRO A 640 9.60 -9.41 14.69
N LYS A 641 10.47 -8.87 13.84
CA LYS A 641 10.39 -7.50 13.32
C LYS A 641 9.17 -7.38 12.39
N THR A 642 8.43 -6.28 12.47
CA THR A 642 7.30 -5.97 11.59
C THR A 642 7.78 -5.64 10.18
N GLY A 643 7.80 -6.64 9.28
CA GLY A 643 8.28 -6.45 7.91
C GLY A 643 8.13 -7.67 6.99
N TYR A 644 7.00 -7.71 6.29
CA TYR A 644 6.77 -8.26 4.94
C TYR A 644 7.67 -9.42 4.43
N LYS A 645 7.10 -10.63 4.31
CA LYS A 645 7.56 -11.69 3.38
C LYS A 645 6.37 -12.51 2.85
N ASN A 646 6.29 -12.71 1.53
CA ASN A 646 5.30 -13.54 0.85
C ASN A 646 5.90 -14.87 0.35
N ASN A 647 5.09 -15.94 0.37
CA ASN A 647 4.95 -17.03 -0.62
C ASN A 647 4.13 -18.16 0.03
N ILE A 648 2.82 -18.28 -0.24
CA ILE A 648 2.17 -19.07 -1.33
C ILE A 648 2.25 -20.60 -1.10
N GLY A 649 1.07 -21.22 -0.91
CA GLY A 649 0.87 -22.68 -0.86
C GLY A 649 -0.62 -23.04 -0.77
N PHE A 650 -1.15 -23.72 -1.79
CA PHE A 650 -2.58 -24.03 -2.00
C PHE A 650 -3.15 -25.07 -1.01
N TYR A 651 -4.47 -25.00 -0.72
CA TYR A 651 -5.46 -26.03 -1.11
C TYR A 651 -6.92 -25.51 -0.94
N SER A 652 -7.90 -26.27 -1.43
CA SER A 652 -9.17 -25.77 -1.99
C SER A 652 -10.46 -26.27 -1.31
N SER A 653 -11.58 -25.61 -1.62
CA SER A 653 -13.00 -25.94 -1.29
C SER A 653 -13.37 -25.88 0.20
N GLY A 654 -14.58 -25.48 0.62
CA GLY A 654 -15.82 -25.02 -0.03
C GLY A 654 -16.90 -24.94 1.07
N LEU A 655 -17.72 -23.88 1.18
CA LEU A 655 -18.97 -23.66 0.44
C LEU A 655 -20.20 -23.79 1.40
N LEU A 656 -21.12 -22.80 1.39
CA LEU A 656 -22.47 -22.79 2.01
C LEU A 656 -22.55 -22.91 3.57
N LEU A 657 -23.59 -22.46 4.29
CA LEU A 657 -24.54 -21.33 4.17
C LEU A 657 -25.45 -21.31 5.44
N LEU A 658 -26.19 -20.21 5.65
CA LEU A 658 -27.52 -20.13 6.30
C LEU A 658 -27.71 -20.37 7.83
N VAL A 659 -27.87 -19.23 8.54
CA VAL A 659 -29.17 -18.72 9.06
C VAL A 659 -29.81 -19.22 10.38
N TYR A 660 -30.11 -18.20 11.22
CA TYR A 660 -31.14 -18.06 12.27
C TYR A 660 -31.15 -18.91 13.54
N GLY A 661 -31.63 -18.28 14.62
CA GLY A 661 -32.36 -18.98 15.68
C GLY A 661 -32.26 -18.40 17.08
N MET A 662 -32.84 -17.23 17.35
CA MET A 662 -33.17 -16.85 18.73
C MET A 662 -34.11 -17.91 19.34
N PHE A 663 -33.88 -18.37 20.57
CA PHE A 663 -34.77 -18.05 21.71
C PHE A 663 -34.29 -18.67 23.05
N LEU A 664 -34.35 -17.84 24.11
CA LEU A 664 -34.57 -18.16 25.52
C LEU A 664 -34.03 -19.48 26.14
N GLY A 665 -33.29 -19.33 27.25
CA GLY A 665 -33.85 -19.84 28.50
C GLY A 665 -32.94 -20.28 29.64
N ARG A 666 -32.82 -19.41 30.65
CA ARG A 666 -32.79 -19.71 32.10
C ARG A 666 -31.55 -20.34 32.77
N LYS A 667 -31.10 -19.55 33.77
CA LYS A 667 -30.85 -19.90 35.19
C LYS A 667 -29.46 -20.43 35.61
N LYS A 668 -28.85 -19.61 36.48
CA LYS A 668 -28.32 -19.95 37.83
C LYS A 668 -27.27 -21.07 37.93
N ASN A 669 -26.03 -20.71 38.30
CA ASN A 669 -25.62 -20.56 39.71
C ASN A 669 -24.10 -20.35 39.85
N LYS A 670 -23.74 -19.57 40.89
CA LYS A 670 -22.39 -19.27 41.40
C LYS A 670 -21.54 -18.31 40.55
#